data_AF-A0A1V4XWM5-F1
#
_entry.id   AF-A0A1V4XWM5-F1
#
_cell.length_a   1.000
_cell.length_b   1.000
_cell.length_c   1.000
_cell.angle_alpha   90.00
_cell.angle_beta   90.00
_cell.angle_gamma   90.00
#
_symmetry.space_group_name_H-M   'P 1'
#
loop_
_entity.id
_entity.type
_entity.pdbx_description
1 polymer ?
#
loop_
_entity_poly.entity_id
_entity_poly.type
_entity_poly.pdbx_seq_one_letter_code
_entity_poly.pdbx_strand_id
1 'polypeptide(L)'
;MAMNMIGNVQERSACGETILNDNPHVGEELRLSWLFRHSDLIRDMTIGDTIKKQKLTNILNLIHFKGDFIYAILKHPRYEEKILAKIHPEPCLGDTLFCRWDQAYKGYGFERYSFQYLLISHDQSVILAQPRLISANDDGLTMQLPELSPITSKRKSPRFQCNDVKAELFQNGFHATGEVVDFSPHAFRVRIQGASSALFYRFDKDLPATIRLYVDDDVFYVGNCRHMYQQQSDLGVEIVVRPYQIQRKRNKDKIIRNPRKQGLPAISAIFEHPLMNKTFQRKIADISTSGFSIRDKADAAVLVPGMIIPKMTITYAGLLKIHCKTQVVYRKDESSTRFGLAIMDMGIEDYNKLNQLLNNIPDNEEDMINEVDPDELWELLFDSNFIYPAKYKHIQAFREDFRVTYKKLYNECPAIAKHFTYQKDGRIYSHISLLRAYERAWMVHHHAARARDGVPTGLIVLKQMISYLYDLRRLPSAMLDYFICYFRPGNKFTDRIYTGFARQKLNPQVCSLDRFAYISHRANDVKSRLPEGWTLRGCSKSDLWELEQFYMHHSGGLLLDVLDMKNNPQPTLEQVYAQQGFYRKWQALALHSSEDLKAVIIKEESDVAINLSDLLNGFKIFVVDPDLSLDVLLAAVENIARAKSTETYPLMIYPVQYAENKNLGSDENYMMWILNAQHANEFIEYIMKRFRMILN
;
A
#
# COMPACT_ATOMS: atom_id res chain seq x y z
N MET A 1 7.40 36.96 -39.01
CA MET A 1 8.46 37.40 -39.93
C MET A 1 9.19 36.16 -40.46
N ALA A 2 9.18 36.01 -41.79
CA ALA A 2 9.82 35.04 -42.72
C ALA A 2 10.82 34.01 -42.12
N MET A 3 10.80 32.70 -42.39
CA MET A 3 10.58 31.88 -43.61
C MET A 3 11.66 32.05 -44.71
N ASN A 4 12.59 31.07 -44.81
CA ASN A 4 13.16 30.42 -46.02
C ASN A 4 14.33 29.51 -45.58
N MET A 5 14.42 28.19 -45.82
CA MET A 5 14.29 27.30 -46.99
C MET A 5 15.42 27.38 -48.03
N ILE A 6 16.05 26.19 -48.23
CA ILE A 6 16.67 25.60 -49.44
C ILE A 6 18.21 25.65 -49.56
N GLY A 7 18.78 24.45 -49.82
CA GLY A 7 20.12 24.31 -50.39
C GLY A 7 20.73 22.89 -50.36
N ASN A 8 20.03 21.89 -50.93
CA ASN A 8 20.59 20.56 -51.24
C ASN A 8 21.68 20.68 -52.33
N VAL A 9 22.80 19.96 -52.20
CA VAL A 9 23.62 19.51 -53.34
C VAL A 9 23.98 18.04 -53.14
N GLN A 10 23.35 17.18 -53.93
CA GLN A 10 23.82 15.85 -54.30
C GLN A 10 24.70 16.01 -55.55
N GLU A 11 25.86 15.37 -55.57
CA GLU A 11 26.45 14.89 -56.82
C GLU A 11 26.95 13.45 -56.64
N ARG A 12 26.67 12.64 -57.65
CA ARG A 12 26.77 11.19 -57.71
C ARG A 12 28.06 10.74 -58.39
N SER A 13 28.44 9.50 -58.05
CA SER A 13 28.97 8.44 -58.93
C SER A 13 30.49 8.43 -59.23
N ALA A 14 31.16 7.35 -58.83
CA ALA A 14 31.48 6.23 -59.72
C ALA A 14 31.99 5.00 -58.94
N CYS A 15 31.69 3.82 -59.48
CA CYS A 15 31.86 2.48 -58.95
C CYS A 15 33.29 2.04 -58.62
N GLY A 16 33.38 1.08 -57.71
CA GLY A 16 34.56 0.24 -57.50
C GLY A 16 34.26 -0.86 -56.48
N GLU A 17 33.51 -1.88 -56.88
CA GLU A 17 33.35 -3.12 -56.11
C GLU A 17 34.70 -3.83 -56.00
N THR A 18 35.12 -4.17 -54.79
CA THR A 18 35.98 -5.35 -54.57
C THR A 18 35.60 -5.97 -53.24
N ILE A 19 34.82 -7.05 -53.35
CA ILE A 19 34.47 -7.98 -52.28
C ILE A 19 35.74 -8.74 -51.90
N LEU A 20 36.18 -8.62 -50.65
CA LEU A 20 37.08 -9.58 -50.01
C LEU A 20 36.49 -9.98 -48.66
N ASN A 21 36.03 -11.22 -48.64
CA ASN A 21 35.51 -11.96 -47.50
C ASN A 21 36.53 -12.08 -46.36
N ASP A 22 36.00 -11.95 -45.15
CA ASP A 22 36.19 -12.79 -43.96
C ASP A 22 37.58 -13.38 -43.65
N ASN A 23 38.15 -12.78 -42.61
CA ASN A 23 38.63 -13.37 -41.35
C ASN A 23 40.00 -12.81 -40.98
N PRO A 24 40.10 -12.25 -39.76
CA PRO A 24 40.99 -12.91 -38.84
C PRO A 24 40.33 -13.13 -37.48
N HIS A 25 40.42 -14.37 -37.04
CA HIS A 25 40.56 -14.78 -35.64
C HIS A 25 40.99 -13.63 -34.72
N VAL A 26 40.04 -13.03 -34.01
CA VAL A 26 40.32 -12.36 -32.75
C VAL A 26 39.93 -13.35 -31.67
N GLY A 27 40.92 -14.12 -31.21
CA GLY A 27 40.78 -14.89 -29.99
C GLY A 27 40.48 -13.91 -28.86
N GLU A 28 39.25 -13.94 -28.36
CA GLU A 28 38.93 -13.41 -27.03
C GLU A 28 39.78 -14.18 -26.03
N GLU A 29 40.89 -13.59 -25.60
CA GLU A 29 41.61 -14.01 -24.41
C GLU A 29 40.70 -13.79 -23.19
N LEU A 30 39.85 -14.79 -22.93
CA LEU A 30 39.17 -15.02 -21.66
C LEU A 30 40.25 -15.16 -20.57
N ARG A 31 40.64 -14.05 -19.92
CA ARG A 31 41.49 -14.07 -18.73
C ARG A 31 40.68 -14.56 -17.53
N LEU A 32 40.43 -15.86 -17.51
CA LEU A 32 39.62 -16.54 -16.51
C LEU A 32 40.23 -16.45 -15.10
N SER A 33 39.53 -15.78 -14.18
CA SER A 33 39.90 -15.68 -12.77
C SER A 33 39.61 -17.00 -12.01
N TRP A 34 40.46 -18.02 -12.20
CA TRP A 34 40.30 -19.33 -11.54
C TRP A 34 41.14 -19.54 -10.30
N LEU A 35 42.02 -18.59 -9.96
CA LEU A 35 42.98 -18.75 -8.88
C LEU A 35 42.28 -18.89 -7.52
N PHE A 36 42.43 -20.04 -6.88
CA PHE A 36 42.01 -20.24 -5.50
C PHE A 36 43.02 -19.60 -4.55
N ARG A 37 42.66 -18.43 -3.99
CA ARG A 37 43.54 -17.63 -3.11
C ARG A 37 43.25 -17.80 -1.61
N HIS A 38 42.34 -18.70 -1.24
CA HIS A 38 41.88 -18.90 0.13
C HIS A 38 42.51 -20.15 0.77
N SER A 39 43.83 -20.26 0.76
CA SER A 39 44.56 -21.36 1.42
C SER A 39 44.23 -21.50 2.92
N ASP A 40 43.77 -20.42 3.56
CA ASP A 40 43.36 -20.41 4.97
C ASP A 40 42.12 -21.28 5.23
N LEU A 41 41.19 -21.41 4.27
CA LEU A 41 40.03 -22.31 4.37
C LEU A 41 40.45 -23.80 4.51
N ILE A 42 41.65 -24.13 4.04
CA ILE A 42 42.23 -25.47 4.11
C ILE A 42 42.99 -25.65 5.44
N ARG A 43 43.46 -24.57 6.08
CA ARG A 43 44.19 -24.64 7.37
C ARG A 43 43.29 -24.86 8.58
N ASP A 44 42.02 -24.45 8.53
CA ASP A 44 41.04 -24.61 9.63
C ASP A 44 40.43 -26.03 9.74
N MET A 45 40.95 -27.02 8.99
CA MET A 45 40.38 -28.37 8.85
C MET A 45 40.33 -29.23 10.13
N THR A 46 41.01 -28.86 11.20
CA THR A 46 41.23 -29.74 12.36
C THR A 46 40.29 -29.52 13.56
N ILE A 47 39.37 -28.55 13.53
CA ILE A 47 38.60 -28.14 14.74
C ILE A 47 37.06 -28.08 14.52
N GLY A 48 36.54 -28.35 13.31
CA GLY A 48 35.13 -28.15 12.95
C GLY A 48 34.19 -29.38 13.05
N ASP A 49 32.88 -29.13 13.02
CA ASP A 49 31.83 -30.16 12.87
C ASP A 49 32.06 -31.00 11.60
N THR A 50 31.71 -32.29 11.63
CA THR A 50 31.83 -33.19 10.46
C THR A 50 30.48 -33.70 9.99
N ILE A 51 30.39 -34.08 8.71
CA ILE A 51 29.24 -34.73 8.11
C ILE A 51 29.57 -36.18 7.72
N LYS A 52 28.65 -37.11 8.05
CA LYS A 52 28.77 -38.53 7.68
C LYS A 52 28.48 -38.75 6.21
N LYS A 53 29.15 -39.74 5.61
CA LYS A 53 29.01 -40.15 4.20
C LYS A 53 27.56 -40.22 3.71
N GLN A 54 26.68 -40.92 4.43
CA GLN A 54 25.27 -41.06 4.03
C GLN A 54 24.56 -39.72 3.84
N LYS A 55 24.80 -38.75 4.73
CA LYS A 55 24.22 -37.41 4.62
C LYS A 55 24.87 -36.63 3.47
N LEU A 56 26.17 -36.79 3.24
CA LEU A 56 26.89 -36.21 2.11
C LEU A 56 26.35 -36.73 0.77
N THR A 57 26.12 -38.04 0.64
CA THR A 57 25.50 -38.67 -0.53
C THR A 57 24.12 -38.07 -0.81
N ASN A 58 23.27 -37.91 0.22
CA ASN A 58 21.96 -37.31 0.05
C ASN A 58 22.04 -35.82 -0.37
N ILE A 59 23.03 -35.07 0.14
CA ILE A 59 23.27 -33.68 -0.28
C ILE A 59 23.67 -33.62 -1.76
N LEU A 60 24.61 -34.47 -2.19
CA LEU A 60 25.04 -34.54 -3.58
C LEU A 60 23.90 -34.94 -4.52
N ASN A 61 23.09 -35.91 -4.13
CA ASN A 61 21.90 -36.31 -4.89
C ASN A 61 20.84 -35.20 -4.95
N LEU A 62 20.68 -34.41 -3.89
CA LEU A 62 19.82 -33.23 -3.90
C LEU A 62 20.35 -32.13 -4.84
N ILE A 63 21.67 -31.92 -4.88
CA ILE A 63 22.33 -30.97 -5.79
C ILE A 63 22.11 -31.42 -7.24
N HIS A 64 22.36 -32.70 -7.55
CA HIS A 64 22.05 -33.29 -8.85
C HIS A 64 20.57 -33.11 -9.21
N PHE A 65 19.64 -33.42 -8.30
CA PHE A 65 18.19 -33.29 -8.53
C PHE A 65 17.77 -31.86 -8.89
N LYS A 66 18.48 -30.85 -8.36
CA LYS A 66 18.26 -29.43 -8.68
C LYS A 66 18.94 -28.98 -9.98
N GLY A 67 19.82 -29.80 -10.55
CA GLY A 67 20.69 -29.39 -11.66
C GLY A 67 21.77 -28.39 -11.25
N ASP A 68 22.12 -28.35 -9.96
CA ASP A 68 23.15 -27.45 -9.42
C ASP A 68 24.56 -28.06 -9.58
N PHE A 69 25.60 -27.22 -9.50
CA PHE A 69 27.01 -27.64 -9.58
C PHE A 69 27.73 -27.55 -8.22
N ILE A 70 28.89 -28.21 -8.13
CA ILE A 70 29.86 -28.08 -7.03
C ILE A 70 31.23 -27.67 -7.62
N TYR A 71 32.22 -27.44 -6.76
CA TYR A 71 33.57 -27.11 -7.23
C TYR A 71 34.59 -28.21 -6.88
N ALA A 72 35.46 -28.54 -7.83
CA ALA A 72 36.71 -29.23 -7.58
C ALA A 72 37.84 -28.21 -7.35
N ILE A 73 38.61 -28.40 -6.29
CA ILE A 73 39.89 -27.70 -6.10
C ILE A 73 40.98 -28.55 -6.76
N LEU A 74 41.64 -27.99 -7.76
CA LEU A 74 42.70 -28.65 -8.52
C LEU A 74 44.02 -27.90 -8.32
N LYS A 75 45.15 -28.61 -8.21
CA LYS A 75 46.49 -28.04 -8.14
C LYS A 75 47.22 -28.21 -9.47
N HIS A 76 47.84 -27.14 -9.95
CA HIS A 76 48.61 -27.18 -11.19
C HIS A 76 49.79 -28.18 -11.06
N PRO A 77 50.10 -29.00 -12.09
CA PRO A 77 51.12 -30.04 -11.97
C PRO A 77 52.55 -29.50 -11.80
N ARG A 78 52.82 -28.27 -12.29
CA ARG A 78 54.16 -27.65 -12.26
C ARG A 78 54.30 -26.46 -11.32
N TYR A 79 53.19 -25.89 -10.89
CA TYR A 79 53.19 -24.62 -10.17
C TYR A 79 52.34 -24.75 -8.91
N GLU A 80 52.56 -23.87 -7.93
CA GLU A 80 51.86 -23.96 -6.65
C GLU A 80 50.42 -23.46 -6.71
N GLU A 81 49.98 -22.87 -7.83
CA GLU A 81 48.63 -22.33 -7.92
C GLU A 81 47.58 -23.45 -7.90
N LYS A 82 46.50 -23.13 -7.19
CA LYS A 82 45.28 -23.94 -7.14
C LYS A 82 44.20 -23.24 -7.94
N ILE A 83 43.34 -24.02 -8.59
CA ILE A 83 42.19 -23.53 -9.33
C ILE A 83 40.88 -24.13 -8.81
N LEU A 84 39.78 -23.40 -8.98
CA LEU A 84 38.42 -23.88 -8.73
C LEU A 84 37.74 -24.19 -10.07
N ALA A 85 37.42 -25.46 -10.31
CA ALA A 85 36.69 -25.92 -11.50
C ALA A 85 35.25 -26.30 -11.12
N LYS A 86 34.26 -25.79 -11.85
CA LYS A 86 32.87 -26.24 -11.72
C LYS A 86 32.69 -27.68 -12.22
N ILE A 87 32.01 -28.50 -11.45
CA ILE A 87 31.67 -29.87 -11.84
C ILE A 87 30.21 -30.17 -11.49
N HIS A 88 29.55 -30.97 -12.30
CA HIS A 88 28.15 -31.34 -12.16
C HIS A 88 28.04 -32.77 -11.64
N PRO A 89 27.56 -33.01 -10.41
CA PRO A 89 27.46 -34.35 -9.86
C PRO A 89 26.37 -35.15 -10.57
N GLU A 90 26.66 -36.41 -10.89
CA GLU A 90 25.65 -37.41 -11.27
C GLU A 90 25.07 -38.10 -10.02
N PRO A 91 23.97 -38.87 -10.14
CA PRO A 91 23.42 -39.64 -9.03
C PRO A 91 24.48 -40.52 -8.35
N CYS A 92 24.75 -40.25 -7.09
CA CYS A 92 25.66 -41.01 -6.27
C CYS A 92 24.93 -42.24 -5.72
N LEU A 93 25.32 -43.42 -6.21
CA LEU A 93 24.81 -44.72 -5.78
C LEU A 93 25.84 -45.37 -4.86
N GLY A 94 25.55 -45.41 -3.56
CA GLY A 94 26.48 -45.93 -2.55
C GLY A 94 27.59 -44.92 -2.20
N ASP A 95 28.84 -45.28 -2.46
CA ASP A 95 30.04 -44.49 -2.11
C ASP A 95 30.76 -43.88 -3.31
N THR A 96 30.35 -44.20 -4.54
CA THR A 96 30.99 -43.73 -5.75
C THR A 96 30.23 -42.56 -6.36
N LEU A 97 30.92 -41.44 -6.52
CA LEU A 97 30.42 -40.22 -7.13
C LEU A 97 31.12 -40.01 -8.48
N PHE A 98 30.34 -39.88 -9.54
CA PHE A 98 30.82 -39.34 -10.81
C PHE A 98 30.40 -37.88 -10.93
N CYS A 99 31.29 -37.01 -11.39
CA CYS A 99 30.99 -35.61 -11.66
C CYS A 99 31.50 -35.24 -13.05
N ARG A 100 30.64 -34.66 -13.89
CA ARG A 100 31.03 -34.16 -15.21
C ARG A 100 31.68 -32.80 -15.12
N TRP A 101 32.65 -32.52 -15.99
CA TRP A 101 33.17 -31.17 -16.15
C TRP A 101 32.09 -30.24 -16.70
N ASP A 102 32.11 -28.97 -16.30
CA ASP A 102 31.29 -27.95 -16.96
C ASP A 102 31.65 -27.83 -18.45
N GLN A 103 30.66 -27.65 -19.32
CA GLN A 103 30.87 -27.59 -20.76
C GLN A 103 31.84 -26.48 -21.18
N ALA A 104 31.93 -25.41 -20.38
CA ALA A 104 32.88 -24.32 -20.59
C ALA A 104 34.36 -24.74 -20.54
N TYR A 105 34.66 -25.94 -20.02
CA TYR A 105 36.03 -26.43 -19.83
C TYR A 105 36.50 -27.43 -20.89
N LYS A 106 35.75 -27.61 -21.97
CA LYS A 106 36.16 -28.51 -23.06
C LYS A 106 37.52 -28.10 -23.61
N GLY A 107 38.50 -29.01 -23.59
CA GLY A 107 39.85 -28.79 -24.11
C GLY A 107 40.87 -28.19 -23.12
N TYR A 108 40.50 -27.90 -21.88
CA TYR A 108 41.41 -27.33 -20.88
C TYR A 108 42.39 -28.33 -20.23
N GLY A 109 42.19 -29.64 -20.45
CA GLY A 109 43.14 -30.64 -19.98
C GLY A 109 43.19 -30.80 -18.46
N PHE A 110 42.06 -30.62 -17.75
CA PHE A 110 42.00 -30.66 -16.28
C PHE A 110 42.33 -32.03 -15.68
N GLU A 111 42.31 -33.11 -16.46
CA GLU A 111 42.81 -34.44 -16.09
C GLU A 111 44.30 -34.44 -15.72
N ARG A 112 45.06 -33.43 -16.17
CA ARG A 112 46.50 -33.25 -15.84
C ARG A 112 46.73 -32.58 -14.49
N TYR A 113 45.69 -32.01 -13.90
CA TYR A 113 45.78 -31.32 -12.62
C TYR A 113 45.60 -32.31 -11.47
N SER A 114 46.26 -32.06 -10.35
CA SER A 114 46.09 -32.88 -9.15
C SER A 114 44.82 -32.46 -8.43
N PHE A 115 43.81 -33.32 -8.42
CA PHE A 115 42.61 -33.13 -7.60
C PHE A 115 42.95 -33.09 -6.11
N GLN A 116 42.34 -32.16 -5.37
CA GLN A 116 42.59 -31.97 -3.94
C GLN A 116 41.31 -32.16 -3.11
N TYR A 117 40.25 -31.42 -3.41
CA TYR A 117 39.02 -31.40 -2.60
C TYR A 117 37.78 -31.13 -3.46
N LEU A 118 36.62 -31.59 -2.97
CA LEU A 118 35.31 -31.08 -3.36
C LEU A 118 34.88 -29.98 -2.39
N LEU A 119 34.54 -28.83 -2.94
CA LEU A 119 33.95 -27.71 -2.22
C LEU A 119 32.44 -27.69 -2.52
N ILE A 120 31.65 -28.10 -1.52
CA ILE A 120 30.21 -28.29 -1.64
C ILE A 120 29.52 -27.25 -0.76
N SER A 121 28.66 -26.44 -1.37
CA SER A 121 27.83 -25.47 -0.64
C SER A 121 26.46 -26.07 -0.35
N HIS A 122 26.12 -26.25 0.92
CA HIS A 122 24.82 -26.77 1.34
C HIS A 122 24.38 -26.14 2.67
N ASP A 123 23.13 -25.66 2.76
CA ASP A 123 22.55 -25.08 3.98
C ASP A 123 23.48 -24.07 4.69
N GLN A 124 23.98 -23.08 3.92
CA GLN A 124 24.87 -22.01 4.39
C GLN A 124 26.24 -22.47 4.91
N SER A 125 26.51 -23.77 4.84
CA SER A 125 27.75 -24.41 5.22
C SER A 125 28.57 -24.72 3.97
N VAL A 126 29.88 -24.58 4.11
CA VAL A 126 30.84 -25.07 3.12
C VAL A 126 31.39 -26.39 3.63
N ILE A 127 31.02 -27.47 2.94
CA ILE A 127 31.55 -28.81 3.18
C ILE A 127 32.76 -28.96 2.27
N LEU A 128 33.89 -29.32 2.86
CA LEU A 128 35.11 -29.57 2.11
C LEU A 128 35.41 -31.06 2.19
N ALA A 129 34.95 -31.82 1.20
CA ALA A 129 35.16 -33.26 1.16
C ALA A 129 36.49 -33.58 0.47
N GLN A 130 37.22 -34.55 1.01
CA GLN A 130 38.45 -35.08 0.40
C GLN A 130 38.19 -36.51 -0.07
N PRO A 131 37.46 -36.70 -1.18
CA PRO A 131 37.21 -38.03 -1.69
C PRO A 131 38.47 -38.63 -2.31
N ARG A 132 38.56 -39.96 -2.32
CA ARG A 132 39.64 -40.67 -3.01
C ARG A 132 39.34 -40.66 -4.50
N LEU A 133 40.20 -40.03 -5.29
CA LEU A 133 40.08 -40.05 -6.75
C LEU A 133 40.29 -41.49 -7.27
N ILE A 134 39.35 -41.98 -8.07
CA ILE A 134 39.43 -43.28 -8.75
C ILE A 134 39.96 -43.07 -10.18
N SER A 135 39.37 -42.13 -10.92
CA SER A 135 39.81 -41.76 -12.28
C SER A 135 39.45 -40.31 -12.61
N ALA A 136 40.20 -39.72 -13.52
CA ALA A 136 39.94 -38.42 -14.13
C ALA A 136 40.14 -38.56 -15.63
N ASN A 137 39.19 -38.07 -16.42
CA ASN A 137 39.26 -38.07 -17.88
C ASN A 137 38.64 -36.77 -18.43
N ASP A 138 38.56 -36.67 -19.75
CA ASP A 138 38.02 -35.50 -20.45
C ASP A 138 36.52 -35.26 -20.15
N ASP A 139 35.79 -36.27 -19.70
CA ASP A 139 34.36 -36.17 -19.36
C ASP A 139 34.12 -35.73 -17.91
N GLY A 140 35.00 -36.12 -16.98
CA GLY A 140 34.80 -35.84 -15.57
C GLY A 140 35.76 -36.50 -14.58
N LEU A 141 35.29 -36.56 -13.33
CA LEU A 141 35.98 -37.17 -12.19
C LEU A 141 35.13 -38.31 -11.61
N THR A 142 35.73 -39.48 -11.42
CA THR A 142 35.14 -40.58 -10.63
C THR A 142 35.85 -40.66 -9.28
N MET A 143 35.11 -40.61 -8.19
CA MET A 143 35.65 -40.48 -6.84
C MET A 143 34.89 -41.34 -5.84
N GLN A 144 35.60 -41.84 -4.82
CA GLN A 144 34.99 -42.52 -3.67
C GLN A 144 34.85 -41.54 -2.51
N LEU A 145 33.63 -41.38 -2.00
CA LEU A 145 33.31 -40.45 -0.92
C LEU A 145 33.93 -40.89 0.43
N PRO A 146 34.46 -39.95 1.23
CA PRO A 146 35.04 -40.25 2.53
C PRO A 146 33.96 -40.56 3.57
N GLU A 147 34.33 -41.23 4.67
CA GLU A 147 33.40 -41.52 5.79
C GLU A 147 32.91 -40.27 6.50
N LEU A 148 33.81 -39.31 6.70
CA LEU A 148 33.56 -38.02 7.33
C LEU A 148 34.12 -36.90 6.45
N SER A 149 33.38 -35.80 6.35
CA SER A 149 33.87 -34.57 5.70
C SER A 149 33.75 -33.38 6.64
N PRO A 150 34.79 -32.53 6.76
CA PRO A 150 34.74 -31.34 7.59
C PRO A 150 33.81 -30.27 7.04
N ILE A 151 33.14 -29.57 7.95
CA ILE A 151 32.40 -28.34 7.69
C ILE A 151 33.31 -27.17 8.07
N THR A 152 33.83 -26.45 7.08
CA THR A 152 34.91 -25.46 7.26
C THR A 152 34.41 -24.07 7.61
N SER A 153 33.20 -23.72 7.20
CA SER A 153 32.60 -22.43 7.55
C SER A 153 31.08 -22.59 7.66
N LYS A 154 30.52 -22.30 8.83
CA LYS A 154 29.15 -21.79 8.95
C LYS A 154 29.26 -20.28 8.82
N ARG A 155 28.77 -19.70 7.73
CA ARG A 155 28.74 -18.24 7.61
C ARG A 155 28.00 -17.68 8.84
N LYS A 156 28.52 -16.62 9.47
CA LYS A 156 27.82 -15.93 10.57
C LYS A 156 26.42 -15.45 10.17
N SER A 157 26.19 -15.26 8.86
CA SER A 157 24.86 -15.01 8.30
C SER A 157 24.71 -15.66 6.93
N PRO A 158 23.53 -16.24 6.62
CA PRO A 158 23.22 -16.74 5.29
C PRO A 158 23.46 -15.71 4.19
N ARG A 159 23.82 -16.18 3.00
CA ARG A 159 23.58 -15.42 1.77
C ARG A 159 22.61 -16.19 0.89
N PHE A 160 21.70 -15.48 0.27
CA PHE A 160 20.66 -16.00 -0.59
C PHE A 160 20.84 -15.40 -1.98
N GLN A 161 20.87 -16.27 -3.00
CA GLN A 161 20.91 -15.83 -4.40
C GLN A 161 19.65 -15.04 -4.73
N CYS A 162 19.84 -13.99 -5.51
CA CYS A 162 18.75 -13.19 -6.07
C CYS A 162 18.62 -13.52 -7.55
N ASN A 163 17.39 -13.55 -8.06
CA ASN A 163 17.11 -13.73 -9.48
C ASN A 163 16.35 -12.50 -9.97
N ASP A 164 16.80 -11.92 -11.08
CA ASP A 164 16.12 -10.83 -11.80
C ASP A 164 15.90 -9.52 -11.01
N VAL A 165 16.68 -9.29 -9.94
CA VAL A 165 16.61 -8.06 -9.15
C VAL A 165 17.59 -7.02 -9.68
N LYS A 166 17.07 -5.90 -10.17
CA LYS A 166 17.87 -4.76 -10.59
C LYS A 166 18.26 -3.90 -9.39
N ALA A 167 19.41 -3.24 -9.51
CA ALA A 167 19.96 -2.36 -8.51
C ALA A 167 20.45 -1.04 -9.13
N GLU A 168 20.17 0.05 -8.46
CA GLU A 168 20.75 1.37 -8.73
C GLU A 168 21.51 1.84 -7.49
N LEU A 169 22.69 2.42 -7.71
CA LEU A 169 23.55 2.99 -6.67
C LEU A 169 23.78 4.48 -6.95
N PHE A 170 23.47 5.32 -5.97
CA PHE A 170 23.60 6.77 -6.05
C PHE A 170 24.53 7.32 -4.96
N GLN A 171 25.44 8.22 -5.32
CA GLN A 171 26.30 8.92 -4.35
C GLN A 171 26.84 10.24 -4.93
N ASN A 172 26.43 11.41 -4.41
CA ASN A 172 27.00 12.71 -4.81
C ASN A 172 27.13 12.92 -6.33
N GLY A 173 26.12 12.54 -7.11
CA GLY A 173 26.12 12.63 -8.59
C GLY A 173 26.73 11.41 -9.31
N PHE A 174 27.36 10.48 -8.59
CA PHE A 174 27.60 9.13 -9.09
C PHE A 174 26.26 8.38 -9.19
N HIS A 175 26.04 7.75 -10.33
CA HIS A 175 24.91 6.87 -10.60
C HIS A 175 25.41 5.64 -11.38
N ALA A 176 25.07 4.45 -10.88
CA ALA A 176 25.40 3.20 -11.55
C ALA A 176 24.25 2.20 -11.43
N THR A 177 24.04 1.43 -12.50
CA THR A 177 23.00 0.40 -12.61
C THR A 177 23.63 -0.99 -12.64
N GLY A 178 22.89 -1.99 -12.16
CA GLY A 178 23.37 -3.36 -12.10
C GLY A 178 22.30 -4.32 -11.61
N GLU A 179 22.75 -5.47 -11.14
CA GLU A 179 21.90 -6.54 -10.62
C GLU A 179 22.35 -6.96 -9.22
N VAL A 180 21.41 -7.34 -8.35
CA VAL A 180 21.75 -7.96 -7.08
C VAL A 180 22.10 -9.41 -7.35
N VAL A 181 23.32 -9.81 -7.03
CA VAL A 181 23.78 -11.20 -7.19
C VAL A 181 23.26 -12.05 -6.04
N ASP A 182 23.48 -11.59 -4.81
CA ASP A 182 22.96 -12.21 -3.62
C ASP A 182 22.88 -11.21 -2.46
N PHE A 183 22.17 -11.59 -1.41
CA PHE A 183 22.07 -10.78 -0.20
C PHE A 183 22.17 -11.63 1.06
N SER A 184 22.63 -11.02 2.14
CA SER A 184 22.37 -11.48 3.50
C SER A 184 21.40 -10.50 4.17
N PRO A 185 20.85 -10.85 5.34
CA PRO A 185 20.09 -9.90 6.15
C PRO A 185 20.85 -8.62 6.54
N HIS A 186 22.17 -8.55 6.28
CA HIS A 186 23.04 -7.45 6.64
C HIS A 186 23.76 -6.78 5.47
N ALA A 187 23.73 -7.34 4.25
CA ALA A 187 24.48 -6.79 3.12
C ALA A 187 23.92 -7.26 1.77
N PHE A 188 24.04 -6.41 0.75
CA PHE A 188 23.73 -6.73 -0.64
C PHE A 188 25.04 -6.86 -1.43
N ARG A 189 25.16 -7.87 -2.29
CA ARG A 189 26.21 -7.95 -3.31
C ARG A 189 25.59 -7.58 -4.65
N VAL A 190 26.09 -6.52 -5.25
CA VAL A 190 25.58 -5.95 -6.49
C VAL A 190 26.66 -6.06 -7.55
N ARG A 191 26.30 -6.53 -8.74
CA ARG A 191 27.17 -6.52 -9.92
C ARG A 191 26.77 -5.34 -10.80
N ILE A 192 27.71 -4.42 -11.02
CA ILE A 192 27.50 -3.23 -11.85
C ILE A 192 27.98 -3.54 -13.26
N GLN A 193 27.05 -3.46 -14.23
CA GLN A 193 27.32 -3.75 -15.64
C GLN A 193 27.83 -2.48 -16.35
N GLY A 194 28.77 -2.63 -17.29
CA GLY A 194 29.20 -1.53 -18.17
C GLY A 194 29.96 -0.39 -17.50
N ALA A 195 30.29 -0.50 -16.21
CA ALA A 195 31.15 0.48 -15.56
C ALA A 195 32.60 0.30 -16.03
N SER A 196 33.07 1.18 -16.90
CA SER A 196 34.51 1.38 -17.07
C SER A 196 35.10 1.70 -15.70
N SER A 197 36.33 1.24 -15.44
CA SER A 197 37.06 1.55 -14.21
C SER A 197 37.09 3.06 -13.88
N ALA A 198 36.92 3.93 -14.90
CA ALA A 198 36.81 5.38 -14.78
C ALA A 198 35.52 5.89 -14.09
N LEU A 199 34.38 5.21 -14.23
CA LEU A 199 33.13 5.62 -13.54
C LEU A 199 33.26 5.44 -12.03
N PHE A 200 33.95 4.38 -11.58
CA PHE A 200 34.17 4.10 -10.17
C PHE A 200 35.17 5.01 -9.48
N TYR A 201 35.97 5.79 -10.21
CA TYR A 201 36.81 6.82 -9.59
C TYR A 201 35.99 7.89 -8.86
N ARG A 202 34.75 8.13 -9.31
CA ARG A 202 33.83 9.09 -8.68
C ARG A 202 33.06 8.51 -7.49
N PHE A 203 33.17 7.20 -7.26
CA PHE A 203 32.55 6.54 -6.12
C PHE A 203 33.51 6.59 -4.92
N ASP A 204 33.11 7.31 -3.89
CA ASP A 204 33.85 7.42 -2.64
C ASP A 204 33.43 6.32 -1.66
N LYS A 205 34.38 5.46 -1.31
CA LYS A 205 34.16 4.28 -0.45
C LYS A 205 33.90 4.66 1.00
N ASP A 206 34.30 5.85 1.42
CA ASP A 206 34.19 6.31 2.81
C ASP A 206 32.87 7.05 3.06
N LEU A 207 32.18 7.46 1.99
CA LEU A 207 30.89 8.13 2.07
C LEU A 207 29.71 7.14 1.96
N PRO A 208 28.55 7.46 2.58
CA PRO A 208 27.33 6.70 2.36
C PRO A 208 26.86 6.82 0.90
N ALA A 209 26.30 5.74 0.37
CA ALA A 209 25.58 5.72 -0.90
C ALA A 209 24.11 5.37 -0.66
N THR A 210 23.23 5.63 -1.61
CA THR A 210 21.84 5.17 -1.61
C THR A 210 21.70 4.04 -2.62
N ILE A 211 21.15 2.91 -2.17
CA ILE A 211 20.81 1.78 -3.04
C ILE A 211 19.30 1.70 -3.23
N ARG A 212 18.86 1.49 -4.48
CA ARG A 212 17.47 1.19 -4.86
C ARG A 212 17.43 -0.19 -5.50
N LEU A 213 16.57 -1.08 -4.98
CA LEU A 213 16.35 -2.44 -5.50
C LEU A 213 14.93 -2.57 -6.02
N TYR A 214 14.79 -3.15 -7.21
CA TYR A 214 13.51 -3.21 -7.92
C TYR A 214 13.47 -4.37 -8.92
N VAL A 215 12.25 -4.81 -9.25
CA VAL A 215 11.95 -5.68 -10.40
C VAL A 215 10.91 -4.94 -11.22
N ASP A 216 11.12 -4.86 -12.53
CA ASP A 216 10.32 -4.03 -13.43
C ASP A 216 10.19 -2.57 -12.92
N ASP A 217 8.98 -2.13 -12.57
CA ASP A 217 8.73 -0.81 -11.97
C ASP A 217 8.53 -0.87 -10.45
N ASP A 218 8.46 -2.07 -9.86
CA ASP A 218 8.18 -2.28 -8.45
C ASP A 218 9.46 -2.17 -7.59
N VAL A 219 9.47 -1.16 -6.72
CA VAL A 219 10.58 -0.90 -5.79
C VAL A 219 10.36 -1.65 -4.48
N PHE A 220 11.29 -2.54 -4.13
CA PHE A 220 11.24 -3.34 -2.90
C PHE A 220 12.19 -2.88 -1.81
N TYR A 221 13.18 -2.07 -2.14
CA TYR A 221 14.11 -1.55 -1.15
C TYR A 221 14.71 -0.22 -1.60
N VAL A 222 14.71 0.77 -0.71
CA VAL A 222 15.54 1.97 -0.85
C VAL A 222 16.17 2.27 0.49
N GLY A 223 17.48 2.47 0.52
CA GLY A 223 18.17 2.75 1.77
C GLY A 223 19.58 3.26 1.57
N ASN A 224 20.10 3.93 2.59
CA ASN A 224 21.51 4.29 2.62
C ASN A 224 22.34 3.07 3.00
N CYS A 225 23.49 2.92 2.35
CA CYS A 225 24.42 1.84 2.55
C CYS A 225 25.86 2.37 2.62
N ARG A 226 26.74 1.58 3.23
CA ARG A 226 28.18 1.80 3.23
C ARG A 226 28.85 0.73 2.40
N HIS A 227 29.86 1.13 1.63
CA HIS A 227 30.74 0.20 0.96
C HIS A 227 31.45 -0.69 1.99
N MET A 228 31.53 -2.00 1.72
CA MET A 228 32.34 -2.95 2.51
C MET A 228 33.52 -3.48 1.72
N TYR A 229 33.26 -3.90 0.48
CA TYR A 229 34.22 -4.61 -0.35
C TYR A 229 33.85 -4.43 -1.83
N GLN A 230 34.86 -4.45 -2.70
CA GLN A 230 34.67 -4.47 -4.15
C GLN A 230 35.64 -5.45 -4.80
N GLN A 231 35.19 -6.07 -5.89
CA GLN A 231 36.00 -6.96 -6.71
C GLN A 231 35.71 -6.70 -8.18
N GLN A 232 36.77 -6.54 -8.97
CA GLN A 232 36.67 -6.51 -10.42
C GLN A 232 36.55 -7.95 -10.94
N SER A 233 35.63 -8.16 -11.87
CA SER A 233 35.48 -9.40 -12.64
C SER A 233 35.27 -9.09 -14.11
N ASP A 234 35.35 -10.11 -14.96
CA ASP A 234 35.07 -9.98 -16.40
C ASP A 234 33.61 -9.58 -16.68
N LEU A 235 32.71 -9.87 -15.73
CA LEU A 235 31.28 -9.52 -15.78
C LEU A 235 31.00 -8.11 -15.24
N GLY A 236 32.03 -7.35 -14.85
CA GLY A 236 31.91 -6.01 -14.27
C GLY A 236 32.41 -5.92 -12.82
N VAL A 237 32.00 -4.86 -12.11
CA VAL A 237 32.41 -4.61 -10.72
C VAL A 237 31.38 -5.19 -9.77
N GLU A 238 31.78 -6.18 -8.96
CA GLU A 238 30.96 -6.66 -7.85
C GLU A 238 31.27 -5.84 -6.59
N ILE A 239 30.25 -5.23 -5.99
CA ILE A 239 30.36 -4.46 -4.76
C ILE A 239 29.47 -5.07 -3.69
N VAL A 240 30.02 -5.20 -2.49
CA VAL A 240 29.26 -5.52 -1.29
C VAL A 240 28.99 -4.25 -0.53
N VAL A 241 27.70 -3.93 -0.38
CA VAL A 241 27.23 -2.77 0.39
C VAL A 241 26.42 -3.23 1.59
N ARG A 242 26.61 -2.54 2.72
CA ARG A 242 25.90 -2.79 3.97
C ARG A 242 24.89 -1.69 4.23
N PRO A 243 23.59 -2.00 4.30
CA PRO A 243 22.59 -1.06 4.78
C PRO A 243 22.99 -0.41 6.09
N TYR A 244 22.99 0.92 6.11
CA TYR A 244 23.19 1.70 7.31
C TYR A 244 21.83 2.00 7.94
N GLN A 245 21.51 1.28 9.00
CA GLN A 245 20.28 1.52 9.75
C GLN A 245 20.40 2.83 10.53
N ILE A 246 19.86 3.91 9.96
CA ILE A 246 19.35 4.98 10.81
C ILE A 246 18.05 4.42 11.37
N GLN A 247 17.95 4.18 12.68
CA GLN A 247 16.67 3.97 13.36
C GLN A 247 15.84 5.26 13.21
N ARG A 248 15.32 5.52 12.01
CA ARG A 248 14.34 6.57 11.81
C ARG A 248 13.07 6.03 12.44
N LYS A 249 12.67 6.61 13.58
CA LYS A 249 11.29 6.52 14.04
C LYS A 249 10.42 7.07 12.89
N ARG A 250 9.96 6.20 11.99
CA ARG A 250 9.12 6.58 10.83
C ARG A 250 7.88 7.34 11.28
N ASN A 251 7.47 7.09 12.51
CA ASN A 251 6.50 7.87 13.25
C ASN A 251 7.25 8.59 14.39
N LYS A 252 7.37 9.93 14.33
CA LYS A 252 7.63 10.77 15.52
C LYS A 252 6.78 10.22 16.67
N ASP A 253 7.28 10.23 17.91
CA ASP A 253 6.62 9.62 19.07
C ASP A 253 5.11 9.93 19.08
N LYS A 254 4.34 8.98 18.54
CA LYS A 254 2.92 9.16 18.27
C LYS A 254 2.20 9.23 19.60
N ILE A 255 1.49 10.32 19.83
CA ILE A 255 0.62 10.53 20.99
C ILE A 255 -0.47 9.44 21.05
N ILE A 256 -0.87 8.88 19.89
CA ILE A 256 -1.98 7.94 19.76
C ILE A 256 -1.55 6.69 18.98
N ARG A 257 -1.81 5.49 19.54
CA ARG A 257 -1.61 4.21 18.86
C ARG A 257 -2.74 3.25 19.24
N ASN A 258 -3.32 2.60 18.24
CA ASN A 258 -4.23 1.50 18.52
C ASN A 258 -3.49 0.36 19.25
N PRO A 259 -4.13 -0.28 20.23
CA PRO A 259 -3.51 -1.32 21.05
C PRO A 259 -3.07 -2.50 20.18
N ARG A 260 -1.99 -3.15 20.61
CA ARG A 260 -1.48 -4.37 19.99
C ARG A 260 -1.98 -5.58 20.76
N LYS A 261 -2.63 -6.50 20.05
CA LYS A 261 -3.04 -7.79 20.59
C LYS A 261 -1.87 -8.76 20.55
N GLN A 262 -1.72 -9.58 21.58
CA GLN A 262 -0.68 -10.61 21.70
C GLN A 262 -1.31 -11.99 21.87
N GLY A 263 -0.51 -13.04 21.71
CA GLY A 263 -0.91 -14.39 22.12
C GLY A 263 -1.96 -15.05 21.21
N LEU A 264 -2.22 -14.52 20.03
CA LEU A 264 -3.23 -15.07 19.12
C LEU A 264 -2.82 -16.45 18.59
N PRO A 265 -3.58 -17.53 18.88
CA PRO A 265 -3.34 -18.81 18.25
C PRO A 265 -3.68 -18.73 16.75
N ALA A 266 -2.96 -19.50 15.94
CA ALA A 266 -3.22 -19.67 14.51
C ALA A 266 -3.20 -18.41 13.61
N ILE A 267 -2.58 -17.30 14.05
CA ILE A 267 -2.31 -16.15 13.16
C ILE A 267 -0.90 -16.24 12.54
N SER A 268 -0.83 -16.15 11.22
CA SER A 268 0.43 -16.23 10.46
C SER A 268 0.50 -15.18 9.36
N ALA A 269 1.72 -14.77 9.05
CA ALA A 269 2.07 -14.00 7.86
C ALA A 269 2.56 -14.96 6.78
N ILE A 270 2.01 -14.85 5.57
CA ILE A 270 2.44 -15.56 4.37
C ILE A 270 2.86 -14.51 3.35
N PHE A 271 4.06 -14.62 2.82
CA PHE A 271 4.55 -13.70 1.81
C PHE A 271 5.55 -14.36 0.88
N GLU A 272 5.61 -13.85 -0.35
CA GLU A 272 6.69 -14.11 -1.28
C GLU A 272 7.83 -13.11 -1.04
N HIS A 273 9.05 -13.60 -0.87
CA HIS A 273 10.21 -12.75 -0.64
C HIS A 273 10.66 -12.11 -1.96
N PRO A 274 10.65 -10.78 -2.09
CA PRO A 274 10.82 -10.09 -3.37
C PRO A 274 12.21 -10.25 -4.00
N LEU A 275 13.22 -10.61 -3.20
CA LEU A 275 14.57 -10.88 -3.71
C LEU A 275 14.85 -12.36 -3.99
N MET A 276 14.00 -13.27 -3.52
CA MET A 276 14.26 -14.73 -3.61
C MET A 276 13.22 -15.47 -4.43
N ASN A 277 12.06 -14.86 -4.70
CA ASN A 277 10.88 -15.50 -5.29
C ASN A 277 10.53 -16.82 -4.58
N LYS A 278 10.60 -16.80 -3.23
CA LYS A 278 10.25 -17.91 -2.35
C LYS A 278 9.20 -17.50 -1.36
N THR A 279 8.21 -18.36 -1.17
CA THR A 279 7.15 -18.17 -0.19
C THR A 279 7.61 -18.57 1.20
N PHE A 280 7.34 -17.69 2.17
CA PHE A 280 7.60 -17.92 3.58
C PHE A 280 6.30 -17.81 4.37
N GLN A 281 6.14 -18.70 5.34
CA GLN A 281 5.11 -18.61 6.37
C GLN A 281 5.78 -18.40 7.73
N ARG A 282 5.27 -17.44 8.51
CA ARG A 282 5.77 -17.09 9.84
C ARG A 282 4.63 -16.80 10.80
N LYS A 283 4.77 -17.26 12.05
CA LYS A 283 3.80 -16.93 13.10
C LYS A 283 3.90 -15.45 13.46
N ILE A 284 2.76 -14.79 13.59
CA ILE A 284 2.69 -13.40 14.07
C ILE A 284 2.73 -13.42 15.61
N ALA A 285 3.62 -12.61 16.20
CA ALA A 285 3.83 -12.53 17.65
C ALA A 285 2.90 -11.50 18.32
N ASP A 286 2.64 -10.39 17.63
CA ASP A 286 1.66 -9.36 18.01
C ASP A 286 1.18 -8.62 16.76
N ILE A 287 -0.02 -8.04 16.83
CA ILE A 287 -0.64 -7.36 15.69
C ILE A 287 -1.54 -6.20 16.14
N SER A 288 -1.63 -5.19 15.28
CA SER A 288 -2.59 -4.09 15.30
C SER A 288 -3.03 -3.80 13.86
N THR A 289 -4.03 -2.94 13.68
CA THR A 289 -4.43 -2.37 12.39
C THR A 289 -3.32 -1.57 11.69
N SER A 290 -2.22 -1.23 12.39
CA SER A 290 -1.08 -0.49 11.83
C SER A 290 0.11 -1.35 11.40
N GLY A 291 0.15 -2.62 11.83
CA GLY A 291 1.32 -3.48 11.66
C GLY A 291 1.41 -4.57 12.71
N PHE A 292 2.37 -5.46 12.53
CA PHE A 292 2.57 -6.66 13.34
C PHE A 292 4.05 -6.97 13.52
N SER A 293 4.37 -7.98 14.33
CA SER A 293 5.73 -8.51 14.40
C SER A 293 5.78 -10.02 14.18
N ILE A 294 6.89 -10.50 13.65
CA ILE A 294 7.18 -11.93 13.46
C ILE A 294 8.50 -12.30 14.14
N ARG A 295 8.70 -13.59 14.40
CA ARG A 295 9.95 -14.13 14.94
C ARG A 295 10.53 -15.19 14.01
N ASP A 296 11.80 -15.04 13.69
CA ASP A 296 12.62 -16.01 12.96
C ASP A 296 13.68 -16.63 13.89
N LYS A 297 14.11 -17.84 13.57
CA LYS A 297 15.38 -18.35 14.08
C LYS A 297 16.51 -17.55 13.43
N ALA A 298 17.62 -17.35 14.14
CA ALA A 298 18.71 -16.47 13.69
C ALA A 298 19.31 -16.90 12.32
N ASP A 299 19.39 -18.20 12.07
CA ASP A 299 19.86 -18.84 10.84
C ASP A 299 18.81 -18.88 9.71
N ALA A 300 17.54 -18.65 10.04
CA ALA A 300 16.40 -18.63 9.11
C ALA A 300 15.89 -17.21 8.80
N ALA A 301 16.56 -16.18 9.34
CA ALA A 301 16.20 -14.78 9.13
C ALA A 301 16.48 -14.37 7.67
N VAL A 302 15.43 -13.96 6.96
CA VAL A 302 15.51 -13.55 5.54
C VAL A 302 15.20 -12.08 5.32
N LEU A 303 14.60 -11.39 6.30
CA LEU A 303 14.16 -10.02 6.14
C LEU A 303 15.26 -8.97 6.40
N VAL A 304 15.20 -7.87 5.65
CA VAL A 304 16.09 -6.70 5.79
C VAL A 304 15.25 -5.47 6.17
N PRO A 305 15.58 -4.72 7.24
CA PRO A 305 14.89 -3.47 7.56
C PRO A 305 14.96 -2.45 6.42
N GLY A 306 13.80 -1.89 6.07
CA GLY A 306 13.57 -1.06 4.89
C GLY A 306 12.87 -1.80 3.73
N MET A 307 12.95 -3.14 3.70
CA MET A 307 12.35 -3.97 2.66
C MET A 307 10.83 -3.84 2.64
N ILE A 308 10.28 -3.64 1.45
CA ILE A 308 8.85 -3.61 1.15
C ILE A 308 8.45 -5.00 0.65
N ILE A 309 7.42 -5.56 1.25
CA ILE A 309 6.80 -6.81 0.82
C ILE A 309 5.46 -6.41 0.17
N PRO A 310 5.37 -6.44 -1.18
CA PRO A 310 4.22 -5.93 -1.91
C PRO A 310 2.95 -6.76 -1.64
N LYS A 311 3.11 -8.08 -1.53
CA LYS A 311 2.04 -9.05 -1.36
C LYS A 311 2.26 -9.83 -0.07
N MET A 312 1.60 -9.38 0.99
CA MET A 312 1.57 -10.05 2.29
C MET A 312 0.13 -10.51 2.56
N THR A 313 -0.03 -11.75 2.98
CA THR A 313 -1.31 -12.29 3.48
C THR A 313 -1.19 -12.57 4.97
N ILE A 314 -1.99 -11.88 5.77
CA ILE A 314 -2.25 -12.25 7.16
C ILE A 314 -3.36 -13.30 7.13
N THR A 315 -3.10 -14.47 7.71
CA THR A 315 -4.09 -15.54 7.82
C THR A 315 -4.41 -15.83 9.27
N TYR A 316 -5.69 -16.05 9.55
CA TYR A 316 -6.19 -16.53 10.85
C TYR A 316 -6.86 -17.88 10.66
N ALA A 317 -6.37 -18.89 11.39
CA ALA A 317 -6.82 -20.29 11.32
C ALA A 317 -6.78 -20.92 9.90
N GLY A 318 -6.03 -20.34 8.96
CA GLY A 318 -6.00 -20.76 7.55
C GLY A 318 -7.25 -20.39 6.74
N LEU A 319 -8.31 -19.89 7.39
CA LEU A 319 -9.61 -19.60 6.78
C LEU A 319 -9.72 -18.15 6.34
N LEU A 320 -9.50 -17.23 7.28
CA LEU A 320 -9.55 -15.80 6.99
C LEU A 320 -8.23 -15.38 6.35
N LYS A 321 -8.31 -14.67 5.22
CA LYS A 321 -7.18 -14.10 4.49
C LYS A 321 -7.36 -12.59 4.38
N ILE A 322 -6.33 -11.85 4.78
CA ILE A 322 -6.27 -10.39 4.78
C ILE A 322 -5.03 -10.00 3.99
N HIS A 323 -5.19 -9.32 2.86
CA HIS A 323 -4.09 -8.94 1.99
C HIS A 323 -3.62 -7.52 2.30
N CYS A 324 -2.30 -7.32 2.28
CA CYS A 324 -1.72 -6.01 2.54
C CYS A 324 -0.34 -5.87 1.90
N LYS A 325 0.09 -4.60 1.76
CA LYS A 325 1.46 -4.22 1.49
C LYS A 325 2.14 -3.89 2.81
N THR A 326 3.34 -4.40 3.03
CA THR A 326 4.07 -4.15 4.29
C THR A 326 5.48 -3.65 4.06
N GLN A 327 6.05 -3.00 5.07
CA GLN A 327 7.47 -2.66 5.11
C GLN A 327 8.09 -3.14 6.43
N VAL A 328 9.26 -3.76 6.34
CA VAL A 328 10.07 -4.13 7.51
C VAL A 328 10.65 -2.86 8.12
N VAL A 329 10.27 -2.55 9.36
CA VAL A 329 10.64 -1.30 10.05
C VAL A 329 11.88 -1.49 10.91
N TYR A 330 11.97 -2.62 11.62
CA TYR A 330 13.10 -2.90 12.50
C TYR A 330 13.41 -4.38 12.57
N ARG A 331 14.65 -4.66 13.00
CA ARG A 331 15.14 -5.98 13.39
C ARG A 331 15.67 -5.87 14.82
N LYS A 332 15.37 -6.86 15.66
CA LYS A 332 15.95 -7.00 16.99
C LYS A 332 16.42 -8.44 17.17
N ASP A 333 17.71 -8.62 17.38
CA ASP A 333 18.32 -9.93 17.62
C ASP A 333 18.27 -10.23 19.12
N GLU A 334 17.41 -11.19 19.50
CA GLU A 334 17.29 -11.73 20.86
C GLU A 334 17.67 -13.23 20.82
N SER A 335 17.06 -14.09 21.65
CA SER A 335 17.13 -15.56 21.45
C SER A 335 16.53 -16.01 20.11
N SER A 336 15.64 -15.18 19.55
CA SER A 336 15.11 -15.25 18.19
C SER A 336 15.25 -13.87 17.56
N THR A 337 15.32 -13.81 16.23
CA THR A 337 15.32 -12.53 15.53
C THR A 337 13.88 -12.06 15.36
N ARG A 338 13.53 -10.93 15.96
CA ARG A 338 12.20 -10.31 15.84
C ARG A 338 12.22 -9.21 14.78
N PHE A 339 11.23 -9.23 13.91
CA PHE A 339 11.01 -8.19 12.89
C PHE A 339 9.69 -7.48 13.14
N GLY A 340 9.70 -6.15 13.12
CA GLY A 340 8.49 -5.35 13.10
C GLY A 340 8.13 -4.95 11.68
N LEU A 341 6.88 -5.19 11.28
CA LEU A 341 6.34 -4.85 9.97
C LEU A 341 5.25 -3.80 10.13
N ALA A 342 5.34 -2.72 9.36
CA ALA A 342 4.27 -1.73 9.24
C ALA A 342 3.42 -2.06 8.02
N ILE A 343 2.10 -2.00 8.17
CA ILE A 343 1.17 -2.06 7.04
C ILE A 343 1.24 -0.71 6.33
N MET A 344 1.63 -0.76 5.06
CA MET A 344 1.77 0.39 4.16
C MET A 344 0.45 0.73 3.48
N ASP A 345 -0.24 -0.30 3.03
CA ASP A 345 -1.49 -0.19 2.31
C ASP A 345 -2.30 -1.48 2.46
N MET A 346 -3.62 -1.36 2.39
CA MET A 346 -4.59 -2.43 2.55
C MET A 346 -5.94 -1.93 2.03
N GLY A 347 -6.64 -2.75 1.26
CA GLY A 347 -7.99 -2.42 0.79
C GLY A 347 -8.98 -2.33 1.96
N ILE A 348 -10.04 -1.55 1.78
CA ILE A 348 -11.05 -1.29 2.83
C ILE A 348 -11.68 -2.58 3.38
N GLU A 349 -11.93 -3.57 2.53
CA GLU A 349 -12.50 -4.85 2.94
C GLU A 349 -11.55 -5.64 3.85
N ASP A 350 -10.27 -5.74 3.47
CA ASP A 350 -9.25 -6.42 4.26
C ASP A 350 -8.97 -5.66 5.56
N TYR A 351 -9.03 -4.33 5.54
CA TYR A 351 -8.97 -3.52 6.75
C TYR A 351 -10.15 -3.79 7.69
N ASN A 352 -11.36 -3.92 7.16
CA ASN A 352 -12.54 -4.26 7.94
C ASN A 352 -12.43 -5.66 8.57
N LYS A 353 -11.96 -6.66 7.81
CA LYS A 353 -11.68 -8.02 8.33
C LYS A 353 -10.65 -7.97 9.45
N LEU A 354 -9.56 -7.22 9.29
CA LEU A 354 -8.54 -7.08 10.32
C LEU A 354 -9.09 -6.38 11.56
N ASN A 355 -9.83 -5.29 11.39
CA ASN A 355 -10.40 -4.54 12.50
C ASN A 355 -11.42 -5.37 13.29
N GLN A 356 -12.31 -6.11 12.60
CA GLN A 356 -13.26 -7.03 13.24
C GLN A 356 -12.53 -8.15 13.99
N LEU A 357 -11.54 -8.79 13.35
CA LEU A 357 -10.71 -9.80 14.01
C LEU A 357 -10.08 -9.26 15.29
N LEU A 358 -9.56 -8.03 15.26
CA LEU A 358 -8.90 -7.44 16.42
C LEU A 358 -9.86 -7.01 17.53
N ASN A 359 -11.06 -6.54 17.18
CA ASN A 359 -12.06 -6.12 18.17
C ASN A 359 -12.76 -7.31 18.85
N ASN A 360 -12.93 -8.42 18.14
CA ASN A 360 -13.60 -9.62 18.66
C ASN A 360 -12.67 -10.51 19.51
N ILE A 361 -11.41 -10.12 19.69
CA ILE A 361 -10.50 -10.79 20.62
C ILE A 361 -10.79 -10.23 22.02
N PRO A 362 -11.28 -11.07 22.96
CA PRO A 362 -11.62 -10.62 24.30
C PRO A 362 -10.36 -10.11 25.00
N ASP A 363 -10.36 -8.84 25.40
CA ASP A 363 -9.39 -8.32 26.38
C ASP A 363 -10.01 -8.18 27.78
N ASN A 364 -11.35 -8.08 27.90
CA ASN A 364 -12.16 -8.03 29.13
C ASN A 364 -13.66 -8.22 28.79
N GLU A 365 -14.48 -8.63 29.79
CA GLU A 365 -15.89 -9.08 29.74
C GLU A 365 -16.98 -8.08 29.23
N GLU A 366 -16.72 -7.28 28.21
CA GLU A 366 -17.83 -6.63 27.48
C GLU A 366 -17.91 -7.21 26.07
N ASP A 367 -18.89 -8.09 25.86
CA ASP A 367 -19.21 -8.71 24.58
C ASP A 367 -19.51 -7.65 23.52
N MET A 368 -18.47 -7.26 22.78
CA MET A 368 -18.53 -6.28 21.71
C MET A 368 -18.94 -6.95 20.41
N ILE A 369 -20.21 -7.35 20.32
CA ILE A 369 -20.78 -7.89 19.09
C ILE A 369 -21.20 -6.70 18.20
N ASN A 370 -20.61 -6.58 17.01
CA ASN A 370 -21.00 -5.61 15.98
C ASN A 370 -22.11 -6.14 15.06
N GLU A 371 -22.70 -7.29 15.37
CA GLU A 371 -23.91 -7.74 14.69
C GLU A 371 -25.06 -6.82 15.10
N VAL A 372 -25.76 -6.24 14.11
CA VAL A 372 -26.81 -5.26 14.35
C VAL A 372 -28.15 -5.93 14.14
N ASP A 373 -28.91 -6.09 15.23
CA ASP A 373 -30.33 -6.37 15.14
C ASP A 373 -31.02 -5.12 14.54
N PRO A 374 -31.68 -5.25 13.37
CA PRO A 374 -32.35 -4.13 12.74
C PRO A 374 -33.43 -3.49 13.60
N ASP A 375 -34.19 -4.28 14.36
CA ASP A 375 -35.33 -3.78 15.14
C ASP A 375 -34.82 -2.95 16.33
N GLU A 376 -33.79 -3.43 17.03
CA GLU A 376 -33.10 -2.66 18.08
C GLU A 376 -32.43 -1.38 17.56
N LEU A 377 -31.91 -1.41 16.34
CA LEU A 377 -31.36 -0.20 15.71
C LEU A 377 -32.47 0.84 15.49
N TRP A 378 -33.61 0.43 14.94
CA TRP A 378 -34.74 1.34 14.73
C TRP A 378 -35.27 1.89 16.05
N GLU A 379 -35.42 1.04 17.07
CA GLU A 379 -35.80 1.48 18.42
C GLU A 379 -34.85 2.55 18.95
N LEU A 380 -33.53 2.35 18.85
CA LEU A 380 -32.55 3.37 19.25
C LEU A 380 -32.75 4.69 18.50
N LEU A 381 -32.96 4.65 17.18
CA LEU A 381 -33.09 5.87 16.38
C LEU A 381 -34.35 6.68 16.73
N PHE A 382 -35.45 6.02 17.12
CA PHE A 382 -36.64 6.70 17.65
C PHE A 382 -36.45 7.18 19.09
N ASP A 383 -35.95 6.33 19.99
CA ASP A 383 -35.76 6.60 21.42
C ASP A 383 -34.77 7.75 21.67
N SER A 384 -33.70 7.82 20.88
CA SER A 384 -32.73 8.93 20.90
C SER A 384 -33.23 10.23 20.27
N ASN A 385 -34.47 10.27 19.76
CA ASN A 385 -35.05 11.37 19.00
C ASN A 385 -34.25 11.75 17.74
N PHE A 386 -33.43 10.82 17.21
CA PHE A 386 -32.78 11.00 15.91
C PHE A 386 -33.81 11.04 14.78
N ILE A 387 -34.83 10.18 14.88
CA ILE A 387 -36.06 10.20 14.06
C ILE A 387 -37.19 10.84 14.88
N TYR A 388 -37.27 12.17 14.85
CA TYR A 388 -38.36 12.93 15.45
C TYR A 388 -39.61 12.91 14.53
N PRO A 389 -40.83 13.25 15.04
CA PRO A 389 -42.08 13.05 14.30
C PRO A 389 -42.13 13.69 12.91
N ALA A 390 -41.63 14.91 12.77
CA ALA A 390 -41.57 15.57 11.47
C ALA A 390 -40.59 14.87 10.51
N LYS A 391 -39.42 14.36 10.97
CA LYS A 391 -38.55 13.53 10.11
C LYS A 391 -39.24 12.24 9.70
N TYR A 392 -39.89 11.54 10.63
CA TYR A 392 -40.60 10.30 10.32
C TYR A 392 -41.67 10.51 9.24
N LYS A 393 -42.44 11.60 9.31
CA LYS A 393 -43.45 11.94 8.31
C LYS A 393 -42.88 12.05 6.89
N HIS A 394 -41.64 12.48 6.72
CA HIS A 394 -40.98 12.55 5.40
C HIS A 394 -40.54 11.18 4.89
N ILE A 395 -40.12 10.28 5.78
CA ILE A 395 -39.57 8.97 5.39
C ILE A 395 -40.57 7.81 5.47
N GLN A 396 -41.76 8.01 6.08
CA GLN A 396 -42.72 6.93 6.36
C GLN A 396 -43.16 6.15 5.11
N ALA A 397 -43.21 6.81 3.96
CA ALA A 397 -43.61 6.20 2.69
C ALA A 397 -42.59 5.16 2.20
N PHE A 398 -41.32 5.30 2.60
CA PHE A 398 -40.19 4.46 2.19
C PHE A 398 -39.71 3.55 3.33
N ARG A 399 -40.51 3.35 4.38
CA ARG A 399 -40.09 2.64 5.60
C ARG A 399 -39.50 1.26 5.34
N GLU A 400 -40.05 0.52 4.37
CA GLU A 400 -39.58 -0.83 4.06
C GLU A 400 -38.27 -0.78 3.27
N ASP A 401 -38.13 0.18 2.35
CA ASP A 401 -36.87 0.44 1.64
C ASP A 401 -35.74 0.77 2.60
N PHE A 402 -36.03 1.54 3.68
CA PHE A 402 -35.08 1.79 4.76
C PHE A 402 -34.64 0.50 5.45
N ARG A 403 -35.55 -0.40 5.81
CA ARG A 403 -35.20 -1.67 6.47
C ARG A 403 -34.33 -2.55 5.56
N VAL A 404 -34.71 -2.69 4.29
CA VAL A 404 -33.98 -3.49 3.29
C VAL A 404 -32.58 -2.90 3.05
N THR A 405 -32.51 -1.59 2.82
CA THR A 405 -31.25 -0.88 2.55
C THR A 405 -30.28 -1.01 3.71
N TYR A 406 -30.71 -0.78 4.94
CA TYR A 406 -29.84 -0.85 6.12
C TYR A 406 -29.36 -2.28 6.39
N LYS A 407 -30.24 -3.27 6.24
CA LYS A 407 -29.87 -4.68 6.39
C LYS A 407 -28.73 -5.04 5.43
N LYS A 408 -28.83 -4.64 4.17
CA LYS A 408 -27.78 -4.89 3.16
C LYS A 408 -26.52 -4.06 3.45
N LEU A 409 -26.68 -2.77 3.71
CA LEU A 409 -25.58 -1.83 3.92
C LEU A 409 -24.68 -2.25 5.09
N TYR A 410 -25.27 -2.74 6.18
CA TYR A 410 -24.54 -3.06 7.41
C TYR A 410 -23.92 -4.45 7.41
N ASN A 411 -24.54 -5.41 6.71
CA ASN A 411 -24.09 -6.80 6.72
C ASN A 411 -23.23 -7.17 5.50
N GLU A 412 -23.43 -6.51 4.36
CA GLU A 412 -22.91 -7.00 3.08
C GLU A 412 -21.98 -6.01 2.35
N CYS A 413 -21.92 -4.75 2.79
CA CYS A 413 -21.33 -3.67 1.98
C CYS A 413 -20.15 -2.92 2.64
N PRO A 414 -19.08 -3.62 3.09
CA PRO A 414 -17.97 -3.02 3.81
C PRO A 414 -17.15 -2.01 2.99
N ALA A 415 -17.29 -2.00 1.66
CA ALA A 415 -16.56 -1.08 0.79
C ALA A 415 -17.15 0.34 0.75
N ILE A 416 -18.44 0.48 1.08
CA ILE A 416 -19.16 1.77 1.02
C ILE A 416 -19.71 2.22 2.37
N ALA A 417 -19.81 1.32 3.35
CA ALA A 417 -20.35 1.66 4.67
C ALA A 417 -19.61 0.97 5.82
N LYS A 418 -19.64 1.63 6.97
CA LYS A 418 -19.18 1.08 8.25
C LYS A 418 -20.05 1.64 9.37
N HIS A 419 -20.32 0.86 10.40
CA HIS A 419 -21.02 1.31 11.58
C HIS A 419 -20.34 0.79 12.84
N PHE A 420 -20.68 1.41 13.96
CA PHE A 420 -20.24 1.02 15.28
C PHE A 420 -21.42 1.10 16.24
N THR A 421 -21.58 0.05 17.05
CA THR A 421 -22.60 -0.02 18.08
C THR A 421 -21.97 -0.24 19.44
N TYR A 422 -22.63 0.28 20.47
CA TYR A 422 -22.40 -0.15 21.85
C TYR A 422 -23.65 -0.89 22.30
N GLN A 423 -23.51 -2.17 22.59
CA GLN A 423 -24.61 -3.07 22.92
C GLN A 423 -24.40 -3.68 24.30
N LYS A 424 -25.49 -3.95 25.01
CA LYS A 424 -25.48 -4.71 26.25
C LYS A 424 -26.78 -5.48 26.38
N ASP A 425 -26.68 -6.78 26.69
CA ASP A 425 -27.82 -7.69 26.86
C ASP A 425 -28.79 -7.68 25.65
N GLY A 426 -28.23 -7.64 24.43
CA GLY A 426 -28.98 -7.57 23.18
C GLY A 426 -29.51 -6.18 22.80
N ARG A 427 -29.43 -5.19 23.70
CA ARG A 427 -29.95 -3.83 23.48
C ARG A 427 -28.87 -2.88 22.97
N ILE A 428 -29.16 -2.11 21.93
CA ILE A 428 -28.21 -1.14 21.34
C ILE A 428 -28.32 0.23 22.04
N TYR A 429 -27.30 0.68 22.75
CA TYR A 429 -27.33 1.96 23.48
C TYR A 429 -26.81 3.17 22.70
N SER A 430 -25.95 2.95 21.72
CA SER A 430 -25.49 4.01 20.83
C SER A 430 -25.02 3.45 19.51
N HIS A 431 -25.10 4.29 18.49
CA HIS A 431 -24.80 3.97 17.11
C HIS A 431 -24.11 5.16 16.44
N ILE A 432 -23.15 4.90 15.56
CA ILE A 432 -22.61 5.87 14.60
C ILE A 432 -22.24 5.13 13.32
N SER A 433 -22.48 5.75 12.17
CA SER A 433 -22.15 5.16 10.88
C SER A 433 -21.33 6.08 10.00
N LEU A 434 -20.70 5.47 9.01
CA LEU A 434 -19.87 6.05 7.98
C LEU A 434 -20.40 5.58 6.63
N LEU A 435 -20.46 6.49 5.67
CA LEU A 435 -20.83 6.21 4.30
C LEU A 435 -19.82 6.87 3.36
N ARG A 436 -19.33 6.16 2.34
CA ARG A 436 -18.44 6.73 1.33
C ARG A 436 -19.22 7.68 0.41
N ALA A 437 -19.25 8.96 0.74
CA ALA A 437 -20.10 9.94 0.05
C ALA A 437 -19.56 10.41 -1.30
N TYR A 438 -18.22 10.46 -1.42
CA TYR A 438 -17.46 10.82 -2.61
C TYR A 438 -16.23 9.92 -2.75
N GLU A 439 -15.53 10.00 -3.87
CA GLU A 439 -14.40 9.15 -4.23
C GLU A 439 -13.32 9.12 -3.15
N ARG A 440 -13.05 10.28 -2.53
CA ARG A 440 -11.99 10.49 -1.54
C ARG A 440 -12.50 10.90 -0.15
N ALA A 441 -13.82 10.84 0.07
CA ALA A 441 -14.45 11.38 1.28
C ALA A 441 -15.49 10.45 1.88
N TRP A 442 -15.39 10.27 3.20
CA TRP A 442 -16.34 9.50 4.00
C TRP A 442 -17.16 10.43 4.89
N MET A 443 -18.47 10.25 4.84
CA MET A 443 -19.44 11.01 5.62
C MET A 443 -19.77 10.25 6.91
N VAL A 444 -19.56 10.92 8.05
CA VAL A 444 -20.05 10.51 9.36
C VAL A 444 -21.52 10.89 9.46
N HIS A 445 -22.37 9.92 9.77
CA HIS A 445 -23.80 10.14 9.92
C HIS A 445 -24.40 9.25 11.02
N HIS A 446 -25.65 9.56 11.38
CA HIS A 446 -26.50 8.76 12.26
C HIS A 446 -25.89 8.50 13.64
N HIS A 447 -25.19 9.50 14.18
CA HIS A 447 -24.68 9.46 15.55
C HIS A 447 -25.86 9.63 16.52
N ALA A 448 -26.27 8.51 17.11
CA ALA A 448 -27.43 8.42 17.97
C ALA A 448 -27.04 7.70 19.27
N ALA A 449 -27.57 8.16 20.39
CA ALA A 449 -27.30 7.56 21.69
C ALA A 449 -28.48 7.77 22.63
N ARG A 450 -28.75 6.77 23.45
CA ARG A 450 -29.69 6.85 24.57
C ARG A 450 -28.94 6.84 25.91
N ALA A 451 -29.57 7.44 26.91
CA ALA A 451 -29.01 7.53 28.24
C ALA A 451 -28.87 6.14 28.86
N ARG A 452 -27.78 5.93 29.59
CA ARG A 452 -27.54 4.79 30.47
C ARG A 452 -26.84 5.35 31.69
N ASP A 453 -27.34 5.06 32.88
CA ASP A 453 -26.98 5.73 34.15
C ASP A 453 -25.48 6.09 34.26
N GLY A 454 -25.17 7.37 34.08
CA GLY A 454 -23.81 7.92 34.18
C GLY A 454 -22.82 7.52 33.06
N VAL A 455 -23.21 6.69 32.10
CA VAL A 455 -22.36 6.21 31.01
C VAL A 455 -22.55 7.06 29.74
N PRO A 456 -21.52 7.74 29.24
CA PRO A 456 -21.60 8.53 28.01
C PRO A 456 -21.50 7.63 26.76
N THR A 457 -22.54 6.82 26.52
CA THR A 457 -22.60 5.80 25.45
C THR A 457 -22.24 6.36 24.07
N GLY A 458 -22.74 7.55 23.72
CA GLY A 458 -22.40 8.22 22.46
C GLY A 458 -20.91 8.53 22.28
N LEU A 459 -20.14 8.73 23.37
CA LEU A 459 -18.68 8.90 23.31
C LEU A 459 -17.95 7.57 23.10
N ILE A 460 -18.54 6.44 23.46
CA ILE A 460 -17.96 5.11 23.26
C ILE A 460 -17.88 4.80 21.76
N VAL A 461 -18.99 4.94 21.04
CA VAL A 461 -19.00 4.71 19.58
C VAL A 461 -18.20 5.77 18.82
N LEU A 462 -18.15 7.01 19.32
CA LEU A 462 -17.26 8.04 18.77
C LEU A 462 -15.78 7.66 18.92
N LYS A 463 -15.38 7.14 20.09
CA LYS A 463 -14.02 6.63 20.34
C LYS A 463 -13.67 5.51 19.36
N GLN A 464 -14.58 4.55 19.15
CA GLN A 464 -14.38 3.44 18.21
C GLN A 464 -14.20 3.92 16.77
N MET A 465 -15.09 4.82 16.31
CA MET A 465 -14.98 5.41 14.98
C MET A 465 -13.65 6.15 14.81
N ILE A 466 -13.22 6.93 15.81
CA ILE A 466 -11.94 7.62 15.78
C ILE A 466 -10.78 6.63 15.67
N SER A 467 -10.75 5.57 16.49
CA SER A 467 -9.71 4.53 16.43
C SER A 467 -9.67 3.82 15.08
N TYR A 468 -10.84 3.56 14.49
CA TYR A 468 -10.97 2.96 13.17
C TYR A 468 -10.42 3.88 12.07
N LEU A 469 -10.86 5.14 12.04
CA LEU A 469 -10.45 6.12 11.02
C LEU A 469 -8.97 6.51 11.15
N TYR A 470 -8.44 6.50 12.37
CA TYR A 470 -7.05 6.84 12.66
C TYR A 470 -6.07 5.93 11.92
N ASP A 471 -6.34 4.64 11.79
CA ASP A 471 -5.43 3.77 11.05
C ASP A 471 -5.77 3.70 9.56
N LEU A 472 -7.06 3.78 9.22
CA LEU A 472 -7.55 3.74 7.85
C LEU A 472 -7.00 4.88 6.98
N ARG A 473 -6.95 6.12 7.48
CA ARG A 473 -6.49 7.28 6.71
C ARG A 473 -5.03 7.20 6.21
N ARG A 474 -4.24 6.24 6.73
CA ARG A 474 -2.84 6.03 6.31
C ARG A 474 -2.72 5.10 5.12
N LEU A 475 -3.81 4.43 4.74
CA LEU A 475 -3.86 3.43 3.70
C LEU A 475 -4.31 4.12 2.40
N PRO A 476 -3.43 4.29 1.40
CA PRO A 476 -3.79 4.92 0.13
C PRO A 476 -5.01 4.29 -0.53
N SER A 477 -5.12 2.95 -0.51
CA SER A 477 -6.24 2.21 -1.12
C SER A 477 -7.60 2.47 -0.45
N ALA A 478 -7.63 3.07 0.73
CA ALA A 478 -8.88 3.42 1.42
C ALA A 478 -9.54 4.70 0.88
N MET A 479 -8.80 5.52 0.12
CA MET A 479 -9.29 6.78 -0.46
C MET A 479 -10.01 7.67 0.58
N LEU A 480 -9.33 7.91 1.70
CA LEU A 480 -9.86 8.65 2.85
C LEU A 480 -9.03 9.91 3.10
N ASP A 481 -9.21 10.89 2.23
CA ASP A 481 -8.54 12.20 2.35
C ASP A 481 -9.39 13.21 3.11
N TYR A 482 -10.71 13.03 3.13
CA TYR A 482 -11.64 13.94 3.79
C TYR A 482 -12.69 13.21 4.62
N PHE A 483 -13.03 13.82 5.76
CA PHE A 483 -14.19 13.45 6.57
C PHE A 483 -15.26 14.51 6.41
N ILE A 484 -16.51 14.08 6.22
CA ILE A 484 -17.66 14.97 6.07
C ILE A 484 -18.63 14.70 7.21
N CYS A 485 -19.24 15.73 7.77
CA CYS A 485 -20.38 15.57 8.65
C CYS A 485 -21.40 16.68 8.36
N TYR A 486 -22.67 16.31 8.29
CA TYR A 486 -23.77 17.27 8.21
C TYR A 486 -24.51 17.31 9.53
N PHE A 487 -24.78 18.50 10.03
CA PHE A 487 -25.59 18.68 11.22
C PHE A 487 -26.35 20.00 11.16
N ARG A 488 -27.43 20.08 11.94
CA ARG A 488 -28.20 21.33 12.04
C ARG A 488 -27.50 22.29 13.00
N PRO A 489 -27.38 23.58 12.65
CA PRO A 489 -26.93 24.60 13.57
C PRO A 489 -27.76 24.58 14.88
N GLY A 490 -27.10 24.82 16.01
CA GLY A 490 -27.76 24.89 17.32
C GLY A 490 -27.78 23.57 18.11
N ASN A 491 -27.37 22.45 17.52
CA ASN A 491 -27.13 21.22 18.27
C ASN A 491 -25.85 21.36 19.12
N LYS A 492 -26.02 21.44 20.45
CA LYS A 492 -24.92 21.68 21.41
C LYS A 492 -23.80 20.63 21.34
N PHE A 493 -24.14 19.37 21.03
CA PHE A 493 -23.17 18.30 20.96
C PHE A 493 -22.31 18.40 19.70
N THR A 494 -22.93 18.54 18.54
CA THR A 494 -22.21 18.71 17.26
C THR A 494 -21.43 20.02 17.24
N ASP A 495 -21.98 21.10 17.82
CA ASP A 495 -21.28 22.37 17.94
C ASP A 495 -20.04 22.27 18.84
N ARG A 496 -20.09 21.49 19.92
CA ARG A 496 -18.93 21.28 20.80
C ARG A 496 -17.83 20.45 20.13
N ILE A 497 -18.18 19.52 19.24
CA ILE A 497 -17.24 18.61 18.56
C ILE A 497 -16.71 19.25 17.28
N TYR A 498 -17.59 19.47 16.31
CA TYR A 498 -17.24 19.81 14.94
C TYR A 498 -17.01 21.32 14.79
N THR A 499 -18.04 22.12 15.11
CA THR A 499 -17.95 23.59 15.03
C THR A 499 -16.83 24.13 15.93
N GLY A 500 -16.71 23.58 17.14
CA GLY A 500 -15.69 23.95 18.11
C GLY A 500 -14.28 23.73 17.61
N PHE A 501 -14.01 22.60 16.96
CA PHE A 501 -12.70 22.32 16.36
C PHE A 501 -12.38 23.28 15.21
N ALA A 502 -13.31 23.44 14.27
CA ALA A 502 -13.12 24.33 13.12
C ALA A 502 -12.84 25.78 13.56
N ARG A 503 -13.60 26.28 14.54
CA ARG A 503 -13.38 27.62 15.13
C ARG A 503 -12.06 27.75 15.87
N GLN A 504 -11.58 26.70 16.54
CA GLN A 504 -10.28 26.73 17.20
C GLN A 504 -9.13 26.72 16.18
N LYS A 505 -9.30 25.98 15.07
CA LYS A 505 -8.24 25.84 14.06
C LYS A 505 -8.03 27.11 13.24
N LEU A 506 -9.09 27.90 13.00
CA LEU A 506 -9.07 29.15 12.23
C LEU A 506 -8.41 29.01 10.86
N ASN A 507 -8.53 27.83 10.24
CA ASN A 507 -8.01 27.56 8.91
C ASN A 507 -8.99 26.63 8.16
N PRO A 508 -9.81 27.18 7.25
CA PRO A 508 -10.80 26.41 6.52
C PRO A 508 -10.18 25.37 5.55
N GLN A 509 -8.91 25.52 5.18
CA GLN A 509 -8.15 24.51 4.41
C GLN A 509 -7.70 23.31 5.26
N VAL A 510 -7.85 23.39 6.58
CA VAL A 510 -7.71 22.24 7.48
C VAL A 510 -9.08 21.68 7.85
N CYS A 511 -10.01 22.58 8.19
CA CYS A 511 -11.34 22.20 8.62
C CYS A 511 -12.36 23.30 8.26
N SER A 512 -13.23 23.03 7.29
CA SER A 512 -14.21 24.00 6.78
C SER A 512 -15.60 23.80 7.39
N LEU A 513 -16.37 24.89 7.39
CA LEU A 513 -17.76 24.95 7.79
C LEU A 513 -18.55 25.69 6.71
N ASP A 514 -19.37 24.97 5.96
CA ASP A 514 -20.20 25.52 4.88
C ASP A 514 -21.68 25.42 5.28
N ARG A 515 -22.34 26.57 5.42
CA ARG A 515 -23.76 26.61 5.79
C ARG A 515 -24.62 26.67 4.53
N PHE A 516 -25.52 25.70 4.40
CA PHE A 516 -26.49 25.59 3.31
C PHE A 516 -27.91 25.85 3.83
N ALA A 517 -28.72 26.53 3.03
CA ALA A 517 -30.17 26.51 3.19
C ALA A 517 -30.70 25.19 2.62
N TYR A 518 -31.56 24.50 3.37
CA TYR A 518 -32.20 23.25 2.95
C TYR A 518 -33.69 23.47 2.71
N ILE A 519 -34.14 23.07 1.53
CA ILE A 519 -35.53 23.25 1.07
C ILE A 519 -36.00 21.94 0.44
N SER A 520 -37.12 21.42 0.90
CA SER A 520 -37.85 20.32 0.27
C SER A 520 -38.72 20.88 -0.86
N HIS A 521 -38.28 20.67 -2.10
CA HIS A 521 -38.97 21.19 -3.28
C HIS A 521 -39.86 20.12 -3.89
N ARG A 522 -41.09 20.48 -4.28
CA ARG A 522 -42.03 19.58 -4.95
C ARG A 522 -41.86 19.68 -6.46
N ALA A 523 -41.75 18.52 -7.11
CA ALA A 523 -41.60 18.44 -8.55
C ALA A 523 -42.80 19.07 -9.26
N ASN A 524 -42.55 19.77 -10.37
CA ASN A 524 -43.54 20.45 -11.21
C ASN A 524 -44.26 21.67 -10.57
N ASP A 525 -43.80 22.18 -9.43
CA ASP A 525 -44.35 23.42 -8.86
C ASP A 525 -44.06 24.66 -9.74
N VAL A 526 -43.03 24.59 -10.60
CA VAL A 526 -42.60 25.69 -11.48
C VAL A 526 -42.55 25.23 -12.94
N LYS A 527 -42.83 26.15 -13.87
CA LYS A 527 -42.68 25.89 -15.31
C LYS A 527 -41.22 25.51 -15.62
N SER A 528 -41.04 24.35 -16.22
CA SER A 528 -39.72 23.76 -16.50
C SER A 528 -38.99 24.35 -17.72
N ARG A 529 -39.46 25.46 -18.32
CA ARG A 529 -38.79 26.08 -19.47
C ARG A 529 -37.94 27.25 -19.00
N LEU A 530 -36.63 27.16 -19.26
CA LEU A 530 -35.72 28.29 -19.03
C LEU A 530 -36.13 29.48 -19.92
N PRO A 531 -35.99 30.73 -19.42
CA PRO A 531 -36.20 31.91 -20.26
C PRO A 531 -35.21 31.97 -21.42
N GLU A 532 -35.54 32.76 -22.44
CA GLU A 532 -34.62 33.01 -23.55
C GLU A 532 -33.31 33.63 -23.06
N GLY A 533 -32.18 33.23 -23.65
CA GLY A 533 -30.84 33.65 -23.23
C GLY A 533 -30.23 32.88 -22.06
N TRP A 534 -30.99 31.98 -21.43
CA TRP A 534 -30.51 31.10 -20.36
C TRP A 534 -30.16 29.70 -20.89
N THR A 535 -29.03 29.17 -20.44
CA THR A 535 -28.60 27.82 -20.83
C THR A 535 -28.16 27.02 -19.61
N LEU A 536 -28.40 25.72 -19.66
CA LEU A 536 -27.94 24.76 -18.67
C LEU A 536 -27.14 23.67 -19.39
N ARG A 537 -25.88 23.48 -18.99
CA ARG A 537 -24.95 22.53 -19.64
C ARG A 537 -23.97 21.94 -18.64
N GLY A 538 -23.21 20.92 -19.04
CA GLY A 538 -22.10 20.42 -18.22
C GLY A 538 -21.04 21.50 -18.00
N CYS A 539 -20.42 21.52 -16.82
CA CYS A 539 -19.39 22.50 -16.49
C CYS A 539 -18.16 22.37 -17.41
N SER A 540 -17.72 23.49 -17.96
CA SER A 540 -16.44 23.63 -18.63
C SER A 540 -15.32 23.93 -17.63
N LYS A 541 -14.06 23.90 -18.09
CA LYS A 541 -12.90 24.29 -17.26
C LYS A 541 -12.99 25.73 -16.76
N SER A 542 -13.58 26.63 -17.55
CA SER A 542 -13.78 28.04 -17.16
C SER A 542 -14.80 28.14 -16.03
N ASP A 543 -15.94 27.44 -16.16
CA ASP A 543 -17.01 27.45 -15.16
C ASP A 543 -16.51 26.89 -13.81
N LEU A 544 -15.70 25.83 -13.85
CA LEU A 544 -15.08 25.26 -12.65
C LEU A 544 -14.06 26.20 -12.00
N TRP A 545 -13.31 26.95 -12.80
CA TRP A 545 -12.35 27.94 -12.29
C TRP A 545 -13.07 29.12 -11.63
N GLU A 546 -14.15 29.61 -12.24
CA GLU A 546 -14.97 30.69 -11.67
C GLU A 546 -15.68 30.26 -10.38
N LEU A 547 -16.22 29.05 -10.34
CA LEU A 547 -16.76 28.45 -9.11
C LEU A 547 -15.69 28.35 -8.01
N GLU A 548 -14.46 27.97 -8.36
CA GLU A 548 -13.34 27.89 -7.42
C GLU A 548 -12.99 29.28 -6.85
N GLN A 549 -12.95 30.32 -7.69
CA GLN A 549 -12.76 31.70 -7.22
C GLN A 549 -13.89 32.12 -6.28
N PHE A 550 -15.15 31.88 -6.68
CA PHE A 550 -16.33 32.18 -5.86
C PHE A 550 -16.27 31.48 -4.49
N TYR A 551 -16.03 30.17 -4.47
CA TYR A 551 -16.04 29.37 -3.25
C TYR A 551 -14.87 29.73 -2.33
N MET A 552 -13.69 30.04 -2.88
CA MET A 552 -12.54 30.47 -2.08
C MET A 552 -12.77 31.83 -1.40
N HIS A 553 -13.51 32.74 -2.03
CA HIS A 553 -13.86 34.04 -1.41
C HIS A 553 -14.96 33.94 -0.34
N HIS A 554 -15.92 33.02 -0.51
CA HIS A 554 -17.06 32.88 0.42
C HIS A 554 -16.79 31.92 1.59
N SER A 555 -16.12 30.81 1.32
CA SER A 555 -15.81 29.77 2.29
C SER A 555 -14.31 29.68 2.60
N GLY A 556 -13.50 29.65 1.53
CA GLY A 556 -12.09 29.21 1.63
C GLY A 556 -11.95 27.74 2.07
N GLY A 557 -13.02 26.95 1.95
CA GLY A 557 -13.14 25.60 2.49
C GLY A 557 -12.67 24.48 1.56
N LEU A 558 -13.13 23.26 1.84
CA LEU A 558 -12.62 22.01 1.26
C LEU A 558 -13.61 21.30 0.32
N LEU A 559 -14.81 21.83 0.11
CA LEU A 559 -15.86 21.11 -0.63
C LEU A 559 -15.49 20.84 -2.09
N LEU A 560 -14.85 21.81 -2.76
CA LEU A 560 -14.43 21.60 -4.15
C LEU A 560 -13.27 20.58 -4.26
N ASP A 561 -12.41 20.48 -3.24
CA ASP A 561 -11.37 19.45 -3.17
C ASP A 561 -11.97 18.05 -2.96
N VAL A 562 -13.04 17.96 -2.15
CA VAL A 562 -13.79 16.72 -1.91
C VAL A 562 -14.42 16.19 -3.20
N LEU A 563 -14.98 17.08 -4.02
CA LEU A 563 -15.62 16.72 -5.28
C LEU A 563 -14.59 16.34 -6.37
N ASP A 564 -13.34 16.77 -6.23
CA ASP A 564 -12.21 16.42 -7.10
C ASP A 564 -12.54 16.46 -8.61
N MET A 565 -13.29 17.48 -9.03
CA MET A 565 -13.85 17.62 -10.40
C MET A 565 -12.79 17.66 -11.52
N LYS A 566 -11.50 17.74 -11.18
CA LYS A 566 -10.39 17.88 -12.12
C LYS A 566 -9.65 16.56 -12.38
N ASN A 567 -9.56 15.65 -11.41
CA ASN A 567 -8.63 14.51 -11.47
C ASN A 567 -9.28 13.16 -11.79
N ASN A 568 -10.62 13.04 -11.76
CA ASN A 568 -11.37 11.81 -12.09
C ASN A 568 -10.77 10.53 -11.46
N PRO A 569 -10.69 10.46 -10.11
CA PRO A 569 -10.01 9.37 -9.41
C PRO A 569 -10.62 7.99 -9.73
N GLN A 570 -9.76 6.96 -9.73
CA GLN A 570 -10.15 5.56 -9.96
C GLN A 570 -9.90 4.69 -8.71
N PRO A 571 -10.79 3.72 -8.39
CA PRO A 571 -12.07 3.49 -9.04
C PRO A 571 -13.06 4.63 -8.75
N THR A 572 -13.95 4.91 -9.71
CA THR A 572 -15.01 5.92 -9.55
C THR A 572 -15.99 5.51 -8.45
N LEU A 573 -16.67 6.49 -7.84
CA LEU A 573 -17.69 6.22 -6.82
C LEU A 573 -18.81 5.32 -7.35
N GLU A 574 -19.24 5.56 -8.59
CA GLU A 574 -20.27 4.78 -9.27
C GLU A 574 -19.88 3.29 -9.40
N GLN A 575 -18.64 3.00 -9.79
CA GLN A 575 -18.14 1.62 -9.88
C GLN A 575 -18.09 0.93 -8.52
N VAL A 576 -17.63 1.64 -7.47
CA VAL A 576 -17.54 1.08 -6.12
C VAL A 576 -18.94 0.72 -5.60
N TYR A 577 -19.93 1.60 -5.81
CA TYR A 577 -21.31 1.33 -5.42
C TYR A 577 -21.94 0.20 -6.23
N ALA A 578 -21.74 0.19 -7.56
CA ALA A 578 -22.29 -0.84 -8.44
C ALA A 578 -21.79 -2.25 -8.07
N GLN A 579 -20.53 -2.39 -7.66
CA GLN A 579 -19.98 -3.66 -7.17
C GLN A 579 -20.67 -4.18 -5.90
N GLN A 580 -21.25 -3.29 -5.10
CA GLN A 580 -22.03 -3.64 -3.90
C GLN A 580 -23.54 -3.75 -4.20
N GLY A 581 -23.93 -3.64 -5.48
CA GLY A 581 -25.32 -3.63 -5.92
C GLY A 581 -26.11 -2.43 -5.41
N PHE A 582 -25.45 -1.28 -5.30
CA PHE A 582 -26.07 0.03 -5.04
C PHE A 582 -25.74 0.99 -6.20
N TYR A 583 -26.51 2.06 -6.30
CA TYR A 583 -26.36 3.16 -7.22
C TYR A 583 -25.93 4.42 -6.46
N ARG A 584 -24.90 5.09 -6.98
CA ARG A 584 -24.48 6.41 -6.52
C ARG A 584 -23.79 7.14 -7.65
N LYS A 585 -24.29 8.32 -7.99
CA LYS A 585 -23.75 9.18 -9.04
C LYS A 585 -23.93 10.64 -8.70
N TRP A 586 -23.02 11.48 -9.18
CA TRP A 586 -23.21 12.92 -9.16
C TRP A 586 -22.67 13.55 -10.44
N GLN A 587 -23.17 14.74 -10.77
CA GLN A 587 -22.70 15.52 -11.91
C GLN A 587 -22.81 17.02 -11.61
N ALA A 588 -21.87 17.81 -12.11
CA ALA A 588 -21.88 19.27 -12.02
C ALA A 588 -22.39 19.89 -13.34
N LEU A 589 -23.34 20.80 -13.21
CA LEU A 589 -23.98 21.53 -14.31
C LEU A 589 -23.86 23.03 -14.07
N ALA A 590 -23.59 23.80 -15.13
CA ALA A 590 -23.48 25.24 -15.10
C ALA A 590 -24.73 25.89 -15.70
N LEU A 591 -25.30 26.86 -14.96
CA LEU A 591 -26.40 27.71 -15.39
C LEU A 591 -25.83 29.07 -15.82
N HIS A 592 -26.02 29.43 -17.08
CA HIS A 592 -25.57 30.70 -17.64
C HIS A 592 -26.73 31.58 -18.08
N SER A 593 -26.50 32.89 -18.05
CA SER A 593 -27.30 33.90 -18.73
C SER A 593 -26.39 34.71 -19.64
N SER A 594 -26.63 34.68 -20.95
CA SER A 594 -25.82 35.42 -21.94
C SER A 594 -24.31 35.19 -21.77
N GLU A 595 -23.91 33.93 -21.59
CA GLU A 595 -22.53 33.44 -21.33
C GLU A 595 -21.97 33.66 -19.90
N ASP A 596 -22.58 34.51 -19.06
CA ASP A 596 -22.13 34.69 -17.68
C ASP A 596 -22.57 33.52 -16.78
N LEU A 597 -21.67 32.98 -15.97
CA LEU A 597 -22.00 31.94 -14.99
C LEU A 597 -22.84 32.53 -13.86
N LYS A 598 -24.03 31.95 -13.63
CA LYS A 598 -24.96 32.41 -12.59
C LYS A 598 -25.05 31.45 -11.42
N ALA A 599 -25.02 30.15 -11.70
CA ALA A 599 -24.99 29.12 -10.67
C ALA A 599 -24.32 27.84 -11.16
N VAL A 600 -23.78 27.06 -10.23
CA VAL A 600 -23.39 25.67 -10.46
C VAL A 600 -24.28 24.74 -9.64
N ILE A 601 -24.87 23.75 -10.31
CA ILE A 601 -25.79 22.77 -9.73
C ILE A 601 -25.11 21.41 -9.75
N ILE A 602 -24.84 20.87 -8.57
CA ILE A 602 -24.41 19.48 -8.39
C ILE A 602 -25.66 18.63 -8.19
N LYS A 603 -26.00 17.85 -9.21
CA LYS A 603 -27.04 16.83 -9.13
C LYS A 603 -26.45 15.59 -8.47
N GLU A 604 -27.12 15.09 -7.43
CA GLU A 604 -26.76 13.87 -6.73
C GLU A 604 -27.89 12.85 -6.77
N GLU A 605 -27.49 11.60 -6.99
CA GLU A 605 -28.40 10.47 -7.12
C GLU A 605 -27.82 9.29 -6.35
N SER A 606 -28.68 8.62 -5.60
CA SER A 606 -28.39 7.37 -4.92
C SER A 606 -29.66 6.53 -4.82
N ASP A 607 -29.54 5.28 -4.36
CA ASP A 607 -30.71 4.55 -3.90
C ASP A 607 -31.46 5.33 -2.81
N VAL A 608 -32.77 5.08 -2.77
CA VAL A 608 -33.63 5.54 -1.68
C VAL A 608 -33.06 5.04 -0.36
N ALA A 609 -33.28 5.82 0.70
CA ALA A 609 -32.93 5.44 2.06
C ALA A 609 -31.44 5.34 2.40
N ILE A 610 -30.51 5.57 1.47
CA ILE A 610 -29.07 5.48 1.77
C ILE A 610 -28.62 6.47 2.86
N ASN A 611 -29.33 7.60 2.96
CA ASN A 611 -29.14 8.64 3.95
C ASN A 611 -30.52 9.12 4.46
N LEU A 612 -30.72 9.16 5.79
CA LEU A 612 -32.02 9.53 6.40
C LEU A 612 -32.40 11.02 6.25
N SER A 613 -31.65 11.79 5.47
CA SER A 613 -31.88 13.22 5.23
C SER A 613 -31.70 13.59 3.76
N ASP A 614 -31.63 12.60 2.86
CA ASP A 614 -31.47 12.74 1.41
C ASP A 614 -30.36 13.70 0.95
N LEU A 615 -29.35 13.91 1.80
CA LEU A 615 -28.26 14.86 1.57
C LEU A 615 -27.32 14.43 0.42
N LEU A 616 -27.48 13.20 -0.06
CA LEU A 616 -26.74 12.60 -1.19
C LEU A 616 -27.67 12.22 -2.36
N ASN A 617 -28.93 12.67 -2.33
CA ASN A 617 -29.95 12.38 -3.33
C ASN A 617 -30.80 13.63 -3.61
N GLY A 618 -30.22 14.63 -4.28
CA GLY A 618 -30.88 15.91 -4.53
C GLY A 618 -29.97 16.86 -5.29
N PHE A 619 -30.01 18.14 -4.93
CA PHE A 619 -29.25 19.18 -5.60
C PHE A 619 -28.47 20.02 -4.60
N LYS A 620 -27.14 20.12 -4.76
CA LYS A 620 -26.33 21.15 -4.11
C LYS A 620 -26.11 22.29 -5.11
N ILE A 621 -26.47 23.50 -4.74
CA ILE A 621 -26.54 24.65 -5.65
C ILE A 621 -25.62 25.74 -5.11
N PHE A 622 -24.64 26.14 -5.92
CA PHE A 622 -23.79 27.29 -5.67
C PHE A 622 -24.29 28.44 -6.52
N VAL A 623 -24.92 29.42 -5.89
CA VAL A 623 -25.38 30.63 -6.55
C VAL A 623 -24.24 31.63 -6.57
N VAL A 624 -23.63 31.79 -7.74
CA VAL A 624 -22.47 32.67 -7.95
C VAL A 624 -22.92 34.12 -8.11
N ASP A 625 -24.06 34.33 -8.77
CA ASP A 625 -24.68 35.65 -8.93
C ASP A 625 -25.83 35.83 -7.91
N PRO A 626 -25.69 36.70 -6.90
CA PRO A 626 -26.73 36.93 -5.90
C PRO A 626 -28.03 37.52 -6.48
N ASP A 627 -27.98 38.12 -7.67
CA ASP A 627 -29.13 38.71 -8.34
C ASP A 627 -29.94 37.68 -9.15
N LEU A 628 -29.46 36.43 -9.23
CA LEU A 628 -30.19 35.33 -9.87
C LEU A 628 -31.65 35.28 -9.38
N SER A 629 -32.58 35.18 -10.32
CA SER A 629 -33.99 35.02 -10.02
C SER A 629 -34.28 33.61 -9.54
N LEU A 630 -35.11 33.51 -8.50
CA LEU A 630 -35.56 32.23 -7.95
C LEU A 630 -36.30 31.38 -9.00
N ASP A 631 -37.19 31.99 -9.78
CA ASP A 631 -37.96 31.27 -10.80
C ASP A 631 -37.05 30.63 -11.85
N VAL A 632 -35.96 31.30 -12.21
CA VAL A 632 -34.97 30.79 -13.16
C VAL A 632 -34.17 29.66 -12.56
N LEU A 633 -33.74 29.81 -11.29
CA LEU A 633 -33.04 28.76 -10.58
C LEU A 633 -33.89 27.50 -10.45
N LEU A 634 -35.15 27.63 -10.03
CA LEU A 634 -36.08 26.51 -9.91
C LEU A 634 -36.40 25.90 -11.27
N ALA A 635 -36.59 26.71 -12.33
CA ALA A 635 -36.75 26.19 -13.68
C ALA A 635 -35.52 25.39 -14.15
N ALA A 636 -34.31 25.83 -13.80
CA ALA A 636 -33.08 25.08 -14.10
C ALA A 636 -33.06 23.74 -13.38
N VAL A 637 -33.41 23.71 -12.09
CA VAL A 637 -33.49 22.47 -11.31
C VAL A 637 -34.56 21.53 -11.86
N GLU A 638 -35.76 22.03 -12.19
CA GLU A 638 -36.84 21.25 -12.80
C GLU A 638 -36.44 20.65 -14.16
N ASN A 639 -35.61 21.34 -14.95
CA ASN A 639 -35.04 20.77 -16.18
C ASN A 639 -34.19 19.53 -15.92
N ILE A 640 -33.48 19.50 -14.80
CA ILE A 640 -32.66 18.35 -14.40
C ILE A 640 -33.52 17.27 -13.74
N ALA A 641 -34.48 17.68 -12.92
CA ALA A 641 -35.31 16.81 -12.10
C ALA A 641 -36.36 16.03 -12.89
N ARG A 642 -36.79 16.49 -14.08
CA ARG A 642 -37.74 15.75 -14.96
C ARG A 642 -37.32 14.31 -15.29
N ALA A 643 -36.04 13.96 -15.12
CA ALA A 643 -35.54 12.61 -15.26
C ALA A 643 -35.74 11.71 -14.01
N LYS A 644 -36.12 12.27 -12.85
CA LYS A 644 -36.41 11.54 -11.61
C LYS A 644 -37.92 11.25 -11.48
N SER A 645 -38.26 10.06 -11.01
CA SER A 645 -39.63 9.62 -10.72
C SER A 645 -40.14 10.01 -9.33
N THR A 646 -39.50 10.98 -8.65
CA THR A 646 -39.78 11.34 -7.25
C THR A 646 -40.60 12.63 -7.16
N GLU A 647 -41.67 12.64 -6.35
CA GLU A 647 -42.56 13.80 -6.17
C GLU A 647 -41.90 14.99 -5.45
N THR A 648 -40.87 14.74 -4.64
CA THR A 648 -40.11 15.76 -3.91
C THR A 648 -38.61 15.49 -3.96
N TYR A 649 -37.80 16.53 -3.86
CA TYR A 649 -36.34 16.43 -3.80
C TYR A 649 -35.72 17.59 -3.00
N PRO A 650 -34.59 17.35 -2.30
CA PRO A 650 -33.96 18.38 -1.49
C PRO A 650 -33.05 19.30 -2.31
N LEU A 651 -33.13 20.59 -2.00
CA LEU A 651 -32.23 21.64 -2.47
C LEU A 651 -31.35 22.12 -1.32
N MET A 652 -30.03 22.02 -1.49
CA MET A 652 -29.04 22.63 -0.61
C MET A 652 -28.43 23.83 -1.30
N ILE A 653 -28.83 25.03 -0.90
CA ILE A 653 -28.42 26.28 -1.55
C ILE A 653 -27.30 26.96 -0.76
N TYR A 654 -26.22 27.28 -1.46
CA TYR A 654 -25.07 28.03 -0.97
C TYR A 654 -24.83 29.26 -1.86
N PRO A 655 -24.50 30.42 -1.29
CA PRO A 655 -24.37 30.66 0.15
C PRO A 655 -25.77 30.79 0.78
N VAL A 656 -25.90 30.48 2.07
CA VAL A 656 -27.21 30.53 2.77
C VAL A 656 -27.91 31.89 2.64
N GLN A 657 -27.13 32.97 2.52
CA GLN A 657 -27.61 34.34 2.37
C GLN A 657 -28.46 34.55 1.12
N TYR A 658 -28.22 33.80 0.03
CA TYR A 658 -29.08 33.91 -1.15
C TYR A 658 -30.52 33.50 -0.83
N ALA A 659 -30.69 32.38 -0.11
CA ALA A 659 -32.01 31.92 0.28
C ALA A 659 -32.69 32.87 1.28
N GLU A 660 -31.93 33.38 2.26
CA GLU A 660 -32.40 34.37 3.23
C GLU A 660 -32.87 35.66 2.53
N ASN A 661 -32.09 36.20 1.59
CA ASN A 661 -32.41 37.43 0.87
C ASN A 661 -33.64 37.30 -0.04
N LYS A 662 -33.87 36.11 -0.63
CA LYS A 662 -35.05 35.84 -1.46
C LYS A 662 -36.27 35.41 -0.62
N ASN A 663 -36.17 35.42 0.71
CA ASN A 663 -37.21 34.94 1.63
C ASN A 663 -37.71 33.52 1.29
N LEU A 664 -36.80 32.66 0.80
CA LEU A 664 -37.09 31.24 0.70
C LEU A 664 -37.19 30.72 2.12
N GLY A 665 -38.39 30.35 2.54
CA GLY A 665 -38.60 29.65 3.80
C GLY A 665 -37.76 28.38 3.80
N SER A 666 -36.59 28.39 4.43
CA SER A 666 -35.80 27.19 4.61
C SER A 666 -36.57 26.29 5.55
N ASP A 667 -36.83 25.04 5.15
CA ASP A 667 -37.35 24.04 6.08
C ASP A 667 -36.37 23.96 7.26
N GLU A 668 -35.07 23.89 6.95
CA GLU A 668 -33.97 23.84 7.89
C GLU A 668 -32.68 24.40 7.27
N ASN A 669 -31.66 24.64 8.09
CA ASN A 669 -30.30 24.91 7.62
C ASN A 669 -29.39 23.75 8.00
N TYR A 670 -28.46 23.39 7.13
CA TYR A 670 -27.41 22.41 7.43
C TYR A 670 -26.03 23.05 7.42
N MET A 671 -25.23 22.67 8.41
CA MET A 671 -23.81 22.93 8.44
C MET A 671 -23.10 21.69 7.88
N MET A 672 -22.34 21.88 6.80
CA MET A 672 -21.42 20.89 6.27
C MET A 672 -20.05 21.15 6.86
N TRP A 673 -19.56 20.19 7.63
CA TRP A 673 -18.22 20.21 8.20
C TRP A 673 -17.34 19.26 7.41
N ILE A 674 -16.16 19.74 7.01
CA ILE A 674 -15.17 18.94 6.28
C ILE A 674 -13.84 19.03 7.01
N LEU A 675 -13.18 17.89 7.22
CA LEU A 675 -11.84 17.81 7.79
C LEU A 675 -10.90 17.16 6.79
N ASN A 676 -9.78 17.82 6.51
CA ASN A 676 -8.65 17.20 5.81
C ASN A 676 -8.01 16.14 6.72
N ALA A 677 -8.01 14.88 6.27
CA ALA A 677 -7.55 13.74 7.05
C ALA A 677 -6.06 13.80 7.41
N GLN A 678 -5.25 14.57 6.69
CA GLN A 678 -3.84 14.82 7.05
C GLN A 678 -3.72 15.49 8.43
N HIS A 679 -4.74 16.26 8.82
CA HIS A 679 -4.83 16.96 10.10
C HIS A 679 -5.70 16.23 11.14
N ALA A 680 -6.12 14.99 10.87
CA ALA A 680 -7.00 14.26 11.79
C ALA A 680 -6.41 14.06 13.19
N ASN A 681 -5.08 14.01 13.33
CA ASN A 681 -4.45 13.93 14.65
C ASN A 681 -4.81 15.12 15.53
N GLU A 682 -4.85 16.31 14.96
CA GLU A 682 -5.20 17.54 15.69
C GLU A 682 -6.66 17.51 16.15
N PHE A 683 -7.56 17.01 15.30
CA PHE A 683 -8.96 16.81 15.67
C PHE A 683 -9.10 15.78 16.81
N ILE A 684 -8.35 14.68 16.74
CA ILE A 684 -8.43 13.64 17.76
C ILE A 684 -7.87 14.15 19.09
N GLU A 685 -6.74 14.85 19.08
CA GLU A 685 -6.18 15.50 20.27
C GLU A 685 -7.16 16.52 20.88
N TYR A 686 -7.85 17.29 20.04
CA TYR A 686 -8.93 18.18 20.47
C TYR A 686 -10.04 17.42 21.20
N ILE A 687 -10.55 16.32 20.63
CA ILE A 687 -11.61 15.51 21.25
C ILE A 687 -11.14 14.86 22.56
N MET A 688 -9.94 14.28 22.57
CA MET A 688 -9.34 13.70 23.77
C MET A 688 -9.28 14.72 24.91
N LYS A 689 -8.77 15.93 24.63
CA LYS A 689 -8.68 17.00 25.63
C LYS A 689 -10.07 17.50 26.06
N ARG A 690 -10.98 17.70 25.11
CA ARG A 690 -12.31 18.32 25.33
C ARG A 690 -13.27 17.42 26.11
N PHE A 691 -13.12 16.11 25.99
CA PHE A 691 -13.98 15.10 26.62
C PHE A 691 -13.24 14.20 27.62
N ARG A 692 -11.96 14.46 27.90
CA ARG A 692 -11.10 13.60 28.76
C ARG A 692 -11.13 12.14 28.30
N MET A 693 -11.20 11.93 26.98
CA MET A 693 -11.26 10.61 26.37
C MET A 693 -9.86 10.03 26.30
N ILE A 694 -9.70 8.79 26.79
CA ILE A 694 -8.43 8.05 26.71
C ILE A 694 -8.58 7.03 25.56
N LEU A 695 -7.72 7.14 24.55
CA LEU A 695 -7.70 6.24 23.39
C LEU A 695 -6.86 4.97 23.58
N ASN A 696 -6.17 4.85 24.72
CA ASN A 696 -5.31 3.72 25.07
C ASN A 696 -6.03 2.73 25.98
#